data_AF-A0A179A006-F1
#
_entry.id   AF-A0A179A006-F1
#
_cell.length_a   1.000
_cell.length_b   1.000
_cell.length_c   1.000
_cell.angle_alpha   90.00
_cell.angle_beta   90.00
_cell.angle_gamma   90.00
#
_symmetry.space_group_name_H-M   'P 1'
#
loop_
_entity.id
_entity.type
_entity.pdbx_description
1 polymer ?
#
loop_
_entity_poly.entity_id
_entity_poly.type
_entity_poly.pdbx_seq_one_letter_code
_entity_poly.pdbx_strand_id
1 'polypeptide(L)'
;MPVMPIKETGFVQMRELNNSNTSLPTFRQDTSIPTAWPSDPKPLANNRFYEILLDLYDVGLCLIPIVLMVKIGLCLWAEHRDSWHSAYFVDEVSMLTTYLIRFNGQLATAFTIVFVLIFTTFLKRLALWRAEKGEYVARLEQYQASMSMISTLRSTLSLRVFDSISVGLIIMWSFYYLGSQAGKEEYTYQLSGPYSNQTVAYRTFSAPSAFQNASYAGYSSSFLEYMNLQYGVYTTSGLSYQWDAGSPNPSDYAGGALVPFPSGYPYDLSDKTTNWKDVSKPSKNWYSSNAGYYVYAVSNRSNGYTPVGDFNSEMSFLQVECSNWTLLHASQYHNGIIQPALLAMNMSDSAAVHKASNHTSPRTFTISGLHNSSVAVQFSCTVVQIYVELKIHCNGLSCSARRIRDSRRKHPSENSTPFDDDVFAERFFQGLLSVNQITTQKALNWDPVDSCFYTDYSEKQLLPTYAGVLECLNSTLASWEIGAGASQVLNTYYFASQLQEDDPMLLPDDLDLDAVGDDPRFAITDMRGGEYHARYATNKLWIAVDFISQTVLFGAAIAAFWLRKNTIAPDIFGYVSSLTRDNPHINLPDGGTTLGGLERARLLRNVKVRIADVSRDGQVGHVGLVAETRQADFLSAQKVYA
;
A
#
# COMPACT_ATOMS: atom_id res chain seq x y z
N MET A 1 -38.57 28.22 1.57
CA MET A 1 -38.35 29.43 0.74
C MET A 1 -36.95 29.37 0.18
N PRO A 2 -36.63 29.81 -1.06
CA PRO A 2 -37.35 29.86 -2.35
C PRO A 2 -36.71 28.84 -3.36
N VAL A 3 -37.36 28.32 -4.40
CA VAL A 3 -37.70 28.90 -5.73
C VAL A 3 -36.49 29.33 -6.58
N MET A 4 -36.11 28.45 -7.52
CA MET A 4 -35.72 28.61 -8.95
C MET A 4 -34.63 29.64 -9.39
N PRO A 5 -33.87 29.41 -10.50
CA PRO A 5 -34.48 29.32 -11.84
C PRO A 5 -33.93 28.27 -12.82
N ILE A 6 -34.88 27.75 -13.59
CA ILE A 6 -34.74 27.19 -14.93
C ILE A 6 -34.73 28.37 -15.93
N LYS A 7 -33.92 28.29 -17.00
CA LYS A 7 -34.03 29.17 -18.17
C LYS A 7 -34.24 28.35 -19.44
N GLU A 8 -35.12 28.90 -20.26
CA GLU A 8 -35.88 28.35 -21.39
C GLU A 8 -35.09 28.04 -22.67
N THR A 9 -35.66 27.20 -23.54
CA THR A 9 -36.29 27.57 -24.85
C THR A 9 -36.48 26.28 -25.67
N GLY A 10 -37.54 26.03 -26.45
CA GLY A 10 -38.78 26.72 -26.73
C GLY A 10 -39.75 25.71 -27.39
N PHE A 11 -41.03 25.79 -27.04
CA PHE A 11 -42.12 25.07 -27.67
C PHE A 11 -42.71 25.94 -28.78
N VAL A 12 -42.82 25.42 -30.01
CA VAL A 12 -43.70 25.99 -31.03
C VAL A 12 -45.00 25.18 -31.04
N GLN A 13 -46.09 25.88 -30.75
CA GLN A 13 -47.47 25.38 -30.75
C GLN A 13 -47.91 24.96 -32.16
N MET A 14 -48.49 23.76 -32.27
CA MET A 14 -49.27 23.34 -33.43
C MET A 14 -50.55 24.16 -33.53
N ARG A 15 -50.55 25.16 -34.41
CA ARG A 15 -51.75 25.88 -34.81
C ARG A 15 -51.63 26.33 -36.26
N GLU A 16 -51.65 25.38 -37.19
CA GLU A 16 -52.00 25.56 -38.61
C GLU A 16 -51.81 24.22 -39.33
N LEU A 17 -52.91 23.47 -39.51
CA LEU A 17 -53.03 22.41 -40.54
C LEU A 17 -54.52 22.08 -40.69
N ASN A 18 -55.31 23.13 -40.93
CA ASN A 18 -56.67 23.01 -41.43
C ASN A 18 -56.69 23.78 -42.76
N ASN A 19 -56.13 23.14 -43.80
CA ASN A 19 -56.29 23.40 -45.24
C ASN A 19 -55.04 22.93 -46.00
N SER A 20 -55.03 21.70 -46.49
CA SER A 20 -54.57 21.40 -47.84
C SER A 20 -54.80 19.92 -48.16
N ASN A 21 -55.61 19.69 -49.19
CA ASN A 21 -55.62 18.43 -49.93
C ASN A 21 -54.18 18.14 -50.39
N THR A 22 -53.48 17.28 -49.66
CA THR A 22 -52.23 16.69 -50.11
C THR A 22 -52.41 15.18 -50.05
N SER A 23 -52.35 14.58 -51.23
CA SER A 23 -52.33 13.15 -51.48
C SER A 23 -51.45 12.42 -50.46
N LEU A 24 -51.97 11.31 -49.91
CA LEU A 24 -51.20 10.32 -49.16
C LEU A 24 -49.82 10.12 -49.81
N PRO A 25 -48.71 10.14 -49.04
CA PRO A 25 -47.42 9.81 -49.61
C PRO A 25 -47.52 8.40 -50.17
N THR A 26 -47.29 8.27 -51.47
CA THR A 26 -47.04 6.98 -52.11
C THR A 26 -45.88 6.34 -51.36
N PHE A 27 -46.13 5.17 -50.75
CA PHE A 27 -45.10 4.35 -50.12
C PHE A 27 -43.95 4.20 -51.13
N ARG A 28 -42.84 4.89 -50.86
CA ARG A 28 -41.59 4.66 -51.55
C ARG A 28 -41.18 3.27 -51.11
N GLN A 29 -41.31 2.27 -51.98
CA GLN A 29 -40.78 0.93 -51.72
C GLN A 29 -39.32 1.09 -51.32
N ASP A 30 -38.96 0.65 -50.12
CA ASP A 30 -37.58 0.58 -49.67
C ASP A 30 -36.81 -0.30 -50.64
N THR A 31 -36.04 0.32 -51.53
CA THR A 31 -35.23 -0.33 -52.57
C THR A 31 -34.06 -1.15 -51.99
N SER A 32 -33.96 -1.25 -50.66
CA SER A 32 -32.92 -1.97 -49.94
C SER A 32 -33.33 -3.37 -49.49
N ILE A 33 -34.61 -3.75 -49.63
CA ILE A 33 -35.04 -5.13 -49.35
C ILE A 33 -34.72 -5.98 -50.59
N PRO A 34 -33.87 -7.02 -50.49
CA PRO A 34 -33.59 -7.92 -51.61
C PRO A 34 -34.90 -8.48 -52.17
N THR A 35 -35.15 -8.28 -53.47
CA THR A 35 -36.36 -8.77 -54.15
C THR A 35 -36.36 -10.29 -54.31
N ALA A 36 -35.19 -10.93 -54.20
CA ALA A 36 -35.05 -12.38 -54.17
C ALA A 36 -33.78 -12.78 -53.41
N TRP A 37 -33.84 -13.94 -52.74
CA TRP A 37 -32.64 -14.62 -52.24
C TRP A 37 -31.87 -15.28 -53.40
N PRO A 38 -30.55 -15.47 -53.27
CA PRO A 38 -29.78 -16.23 -54.25
C PRO A 38 -30.36 -17.64 -54.39
N SER A 39 -30.81 -18.02 -55.59
CA SER A 39 -31.48 -19.30 -55.86
C SER A 39 -30.53 -20.44 -56.23
N ASP A 40 -29.23 -20.16 -56.35
CA ASP A 40 -28.22 -21.17 -56.67
C ASP A 40 -27.97 -22.08 -55.47
N PRO A 41 -28.25 -23.40 -55.57
CA PRO A 41 -28.07 -24.33 -54.46
C PRO A 41 -26.58 -24.48 -54.13
N LYS A 42 -26.22 -24.29 -52.86
CA LYS A 42 -24.82 -24.33 -52.40
C LYS A 42 -24.59 -25.44 -51.38
N PRO A 43 -23.40 -26.07 -51.34
CA PRO A 43 -23.05 -26.97 -50.25
C PRO A 43 -22.91 -26.17 -48.95
N LEU A 44 -23.29 -26.78 -47.83
CA LEU A 44 -23.08 -26.18 -46.50
C LEU A 44 -21.60 -26.18 -46.09
N ALA A 45 -20.79 -27.04 -46.70
CA ALA A 45 -19.35 -27.04 -46.51
C ALA A 45 -18.74 -25.77 -47.10
N ASN A 46 -17.97 -25.03 -46.30
CA ASN A 46 -17.23 -23.87 -46.76
C ASN A 46 -16.18 -24.23 -47.82
N ASN A 47 -15.82 -23.24 -48.64
CA ASN A 47 -14.69 -23.41 -49.56
C ASN A 47 -13.38 -23.62 -48.78
N ARG A 48 -12.47 -24.42 -49.33
CA ARG A 48 -11.20 -24.82 -48.72
C ARG A 48 -10.36 -23.66 -48.18
N PHE A 49 -10.36 -22.51 -48.85
CA PHE A 49 -9.63 -21.32 -48.40
C PHE A 49 -10.21 -20.73 -47.10
N TYR A 50 -11.53 -20.62 -47.00
CA TYR A 50 -12.19 -20.11 -45.80
C TYR A 50 -12.03 -21.07 -44.63
N GLU A 51 -12.06 -22.39 -44.86
CA GLU A 51 -11.75 -23.39 -43.84
C GLU A 51 -10.33 -23.23 -43.28
N ILE A 52 -9.33 -22.98 -44.14
CA ILE A 52 -7.95 -22.74 -43.69
C ILE A 52 -7.86 -21.48 -42.82
N LEU A 53 -8.51 -20.38 -43.21
CA LEU A 53 -8.52 -19.15 -42.42
C LEU A 53 -9.17 -19.34 -41.05
N LEU A 54 -10.29 -20.07 -41.02
CA LEU A 54 -10.97 -20.44 -39.78
C LEU A 54 -10.09 -21.35 -38.91
N ASP A 55 -9.35 -22.29 -39.51
CA ASP A 55 -8.39 -23.16 -38.80
C ASP A 55 -7.26 -22.35 -38.17
N LEU A 56 -6.68 -21.40 -38.91
CA LEU A 56 -5.68 -20.49 -38.36
C LEU A 56 -6.21 -19.65 -37.19
N TYR A 57 -7.46 -19.16 -37.29
CA TYR A 57 -8.10 -18.43 -36.21
C TYR A 57 -8.23 -19.27 -34.92
N ASP A 58 -8.69 -20.51 -35.05
CA ASP A 58 -8.85 -21.41 -33.90
C ASP A 58 -7.52 -21.86 -33.30
N VAL A 59 -6.52 -22.11 -34.16
CA VAL A 59 -5.14 -22.37 -33.71
C VAL A 59 -4.61 -21.16 -32.93
N GLY A 60 -4.86 -19.94 -33.42
CA GLY A 60 -4.53 -18.71 -32.69
C GLY A 60 -5.17 -18.65 -31.31
N LEU A 61 -6.46 -18.97 -31.19
CA LEU A 61 -7.16 -19.02 -29.90
C LEU A 61 -6.59 -20.10 -28.95
N CYS A 62 -6.13 -21.23 -29.49
CA CYS A 62 -5.49 -22.29 -28.70
C CYS A 62 -4.07 -21.91 -28.24
N LEU A 63 -3.34 -21.10 -29.02
CA LEU A 63 -1.99 -20.66 -28.69
C LEU A 63 -1.96 -19.63 -27.55
N ILE A 64 -2.99 -18.79 -27.42
CA ILE A 64 -3.01 -17.74 -26.39
C ILE A 64 -2.87 -18.33 -24.96
N PRO A 65 -3.68 -19.31 -24.52
CA PRO A 65 -3.50 -19.95 -23.21
C PRO A 65 -2.13 -20.61 -23.03
N ILE A 66 -1.55 -21.18 -24.10
CA ILE A 66 -0.21 -21.80 -24.04
C ILE A 66 0.86 -20.74 -23.77
N VAL A 67 0.80 -19.59 -24.44
CA VAL A 67 1.73 -18.47 -24.19
C VAL A 67 1.61 -17.99 -22.74
N LEU A 68 0.39 -17.92 -22.21
CA LEU A 68 0.15 -17.54 -20.83
C LEU A 68 0.69 -18.59 -19.83
N MET A 69 0.58 -19.88 -20.13
CA MET A 69 1.22 -20.93 -19.33
C MET A 69 2.76 -20.86 -19.36
N VAL A 70 3.36 -20.57 -20.53
CA VAL A 70 4.81 -20.37 -20.65
C VAL A 70 5.25 -19.19 -19.78
N LYS A 71 4.47 -18.10 -19.76
CA LYS A 71 4.71 -16.96 -18.87
C LYS A 71 4.69 -17.37 -17.39
N ILE A 72 3.78 -18.25 -16.94
CA ILE A 72 3.79 -18.76 -15.56
C ILE A 72 5.11 -19.46 -15.26
N GLY A 73 5.60 -20.27 -16.20
CA GLY A 73 6.93 -20.90 -16.11
C GLY A 73 8.07 -19.88 -16.02
N LEU A 74 8.00 -18.80 -16.79
CA LEU A 74 8.97 -17.71 -16.72
C LEU A 74 8.93 -17.00 -15.36
N CYS A 75 7.77 -16.81 -14.74
CA CYS A 75 7.67 -16.23 -13.39
C CYS A 75 8.36 -17.10 -12.33
N LEU A 76 8.13 -18.42 -12.38
CA LEU A 76 8.78 -19.36 -11.46
C LEU A 76 10.30 -19.45 -11.67
N TRP A 77 10.74 -19.38 -12.93
CA TRP A 77 12.16 -19.37 -13.27
C TRP A 77 12.85 -18.07 -12.83
N ALA A 78 12.19 -16.92 -13.03
CA ALA A 78 12.68 -15.62 -12.62
C ALA A 78 12.88 -15.56 -11.09
N GLU A 79 11.90 -15.99 -10.31
CA GLU A 79 12.03 -16.10 -8.85
C GLU A 79 13.18 -17.03 -8.45
N HIS A 80 13.31 -18.20 -9.08
CA HIS A 80 14.40 -19.12 -8.75
C HIS A 80 15.76 -18.47 -9.01
N ARG A 81 15.92 -17.75 -10.12
CA ARG A 81 17.17 -17.04 -10.45
C ARG A 81 17.47 -15.89 -9.47
N ASP A 82 16.46 -15.11 -9.13
CA ASP A 82 16.59 -13.95 -8.23
C ASP A 82 16.82 -14.37 -6.78
N SER A 83 16.40 -15.59 -6.39
CA SER A 83 16.68 -16.13 -5.06
C SER A 83 18.17 -16.26 -4.73
N TRP A 84 19.04 -16.29 -5.75
CA TRP A 84 20.50 -16.35 -5.60
C TRP A 84 21.17 -14.98 -5.49
N HIS A 85 20.46 -13.88 -5.77
CA HIS A 85 20.99 -12.51 -5.74
C HIS A 85 20.48 -11.81 -4.48
N SER A 86 21.21 -11.98 -3.37
CA SER A 86 20.91 -11.32 -2.10
C SER A 86 21.58 -9.95 -2.07
N ALA A 87 20.93 -8.92 -2.60
CA ALA A 87 21.42 -7.55 -2.50
C ALA A 87 20.77 -6.82 -1.31
N TYR A 88 21.50 -5.86 -0.72
CA TYR A 88 21.03 -5.00 0.37
C TYR A 88 19.97 -3.98 -0.08
N PHE A 89 19.90 -3.73 -1.39
CA PHE A 89 18.89 -2.89 -2.04
C PHE A 89 18.24 -3.66 -3.19
N VAL A 90 16.98 -3.36 -3.48
CA VAL A 90 16.15 -4.00 -4.54
C VAL A 90 16.71 -3.78 -5.96
N ASP A 91 17.78 -2.98 -6.11
CA ASP A 91 18.36 -2.62 -7.41
C ASP A 91 19.05 -3.78 -8.16
N GLU A 92 19.17 -4.97 -7.57
CA GLU A 92 19.69 -6.17 -8.26
C GLU A 92 18.61 -7.13 -8.80
N VAL A 93 17.33 -6.73 -8.80
CA VAL A 93 16.27 -7.55 -9.40
C VAL A 93 16.53 -7.74 -10.91
N SER A 94 16.43 -8.98 -11.39
CA SER A 94 16.62 -9.27 -12.81
C SER A 94 15.65 -8.47 -13.69
N MET A 95 16.15 -7.99 -14.83
CA MET A 95 15.33 -7.30 -15.84
C MET A 95 14.10 -8.13 -16.24
N LEU A 96 14.20 -9.46 -16.20
CA LEU A 96 13.07 -10.35 -16.48
C LEU A 96 11.95 -10.19 -15.44
N THR A 97 12.28 -10.16 -14.15
CA THR A 97 11.30 -10.03 -13.06
C THR A 97 10.58 -8.69 -13.15
N THR A 98 11.31 -7.60 -13.36
CA THR A 98 10.70 -6.27 -13.57
C THR A 98 9.79 -6.24 -14.80
N TYR A 99 10.21 -6.87 -15.91
CA TYR A 99 9.38 -6.99 -17.11
C TYR A 99 8.10 -7.78 -16.84
N LEU A 100 8.20 -8.94 -16.17
CA LEU A 100 7.05 -9.78 -15.84
C LEU A 100 6.07 -9.08 -14.90
N ILE A 101 6.56 -8.34 -13.89
CA ILE A 101 5.70 -7.53 -13.01
C ILE A 101 4.92 -6.48 -13.82
N ARG A 102 5.58 -5.77 -14.74
CA ARG A 102 4.91 -4.79 -15.62
C ARG A 102 3.90 -5.45 -16.56
N PHE A 103 4.27 -6.59 -17.15
CA PHE A 103 3.39 -7.36 -18.01
C PHE A 103 2.16 -7.86 -17.27
N ASN A 104 2.32 -8.38 -16.04
CA ASN A 104 1.25 -8.81 -15.14
C ASN A 104 0.23 -7.71 -14.86
N GLY A 105 0.69 -6.47 -14.66
CA GLY A 105 -0.19 -5.31 -14.50
C GLY A 105 -1.14 -5.08 -15.68
N GLN A 106 -0.68 -5.34 -16.91
CA GLN A 106 -1.48 -5.21 -18.14
C GLN A 106 -2.30 -6.47 -18.45
N LEU A 107 -1.86 -7.63 -17.96
CA LEU A 107 -2.47 -8.92 -18.23
C LEU A 107 -3.91 -9.01 -17.73
N ALA A 108 -4.24 -8.35 -16.62
CA ALA A 108 -5.58 -8.43 -16.03
C ALA A 108 -6.71 -8.00 -16.99
N THR A 109 -6.47 -6.99 -17.82
CA THR A 109 -7.46 -6.51 -18.80
C THR A 109 -7.40 -7.32 -20.10
N ALA A 110 -6.21 -7.75 -20.52
CA ALA A 110 -6.07 -8.61 -21.68
C ALA A 110 -6.74 -9.98 -21.45
N PHE A 111 -6.57 -10.55 -20.26
CA PHE A 111 -7.14 -11.84 -19.88
C PHE A 111 -8.67 -11.86 -19.97
N THR A 112 -9.35 -10.82 -19.49
CA THR A 112 -10.82 -10.75 -19.53
C THR A 112 -11.35 -10.72 -20.96
N ILE A 113 -10.68 -10.00 -21.86
CA ILE A 113 -11.02 -9.93 -23.29
C ILE A 113 -10.85 -11.31 -23.94
N VAL A 114 -9.71 -11.94 -23.72
CA VAL A 114 -9.41 -13.28 -24.28
C VAL A 114 -10.38 -14.33 -23.73
N PHE A 115 -10.67 -14.29 -22.43
CA PHE A 115 -11.62 -15.21 -21.79
C PHE A 115 -13.00 -15.12 -22.45
N VAL A 116 -13.55 -13.91 -22.57
CA VAL A 116 -14.86 -13.70 -23.20
C VAL A 116 -14.84 -14.19 -24.63
N LEU A 117 -13.80 -13.86 -25.41
CA LEU A 117 -13.67 -14.29 -26.79
C LEU A 117 -13.72 -15.82 -26.94
N ILE A 118 -12.89 -16.54 -26.19
CA ILE A 118 -12.79 -18.00 -26.29
C ILE A 118 -14.06 -18.66 -25.74
N PHE A 119 -14.52 -18.25 -24.55
CA PHE A 119 -15.63 -18.90 -23.89
C PHE A 119 -16.96 -18.68 -24.62
N THR A 120 -17.21 -17.48 -25.13
CA THR A 120 -18.42 -17.23 -25.95
C THR A 120 -18.38 -17.98 -27.29
N THR A 121 -17.21 -18.07 -27.93
CA THR A 121 -17.02 -18.88 -29.14
C THR A 121 -17.30 -20.35 -28.87
N PHE A 122 -16.80 -20.88 -27.75
CA PHE A 122 -17.11 -22.22 -27.28
C PHE A 122 -18.62 -22.43 -27.08
N LEU A 123 -19.30 -21.53 -26.35
CA LEU A 123 -20.73 -21.66 -26.08
C LEU A 123 -21.59 -21.61 -27.35
N LYS A 124 -21.26 -20.72 -28.31
CA LYS A 124 -21.96 -20.65 -29.60
C LYS A 124 -21.85 -21.95 -30.37
N ARG A 125 -20.63 -22.48 -30.48
CA ARG A 125 -20.37 -23.73 -31.21
C ARG A 125 -20.96 -24.94 -30.49
N LEU A 126 -20.94 -24.94 -29.16
CA LEU A 126 -21.59 -25.98 -28.36
C LEU A 126 -23.10 -25.98 -28.58
N ALA A 127 -23.74 -24.80 -28.57
CA ALA A 127 -25.16 -24.67 -28.83
C ALA A 127 -25.53 -25.16 -30.24
N LEU A 128 -24.76 -24.77 -31.24
CA LEU A 128 -24.98 -25.16 -32.64
C LEU A 128 -24.82 -26.68 -32.82
N TRP A 129 -23.74 -27.27 -32.29
CA TRP A 129 -23.52 -28.72 -32.33
C TRP A 129 -24.63 -29.51 -31.62
N ARG A 130 -25.06 -29.05 -30.44
CA ARG A 130 -26.19 -29.66 -29.71
C ARG A 130 -27.49 -29.56 -30.48
N ALA A 131 -27.74 -28.44 -31.14
CA ALA A 131 -28.94 -28.27 -31.96
C ALA A 131 -28.93 -29.15 -33.22
N GLU A 132 -27.78 -29.41 -33.82
CA GLU A 132 -27.68 -30.35 -34.95
C GLU A 132 -28.00 -31.79 -34.53
N LYS A 133 -27.53 -32.20 -33.33
CA LYS A 133 -27.81 -33.53 -32.76
C LYS A 133 -29.21 -33.69 -32.15
N GLY A 134 -29.87 -32.58 -31.85
CA GLY A 134 -31.18 -32.51 -31.22
C GLY A 134 -31.10 -32.32 -29.71
N GLU A 135 -31.65 -31.22 -29.21
CA GLU A 135 -31.59 -30.82 -27.79
C GLU A 135 -32.87 -30.06 -27.39
N TYR A 136 -33.11 -29.94 -26.09
CA TYR A 136 -34.24 -29.17 -25.56
C TYR A 136 -34.07 -27.67 -25.80
N VAL A 137 -35.16 -26.99 -26.20
CA VAL A 137 -35.18 -25.54 -26.46
C VAL A 137 -34.64 -24.75 -25.27
N ALA A 138 -35.00 -25.10 -24.04
CA ALA A 138 -34.52 -24.38 -22.85
C ALA A 138 -33.00 -24.48 -22.66
N ARG A 139 -32.37 -25.61 -22.99
CA ARG A 139 -30.91 -25.76 -22.86
C ARG A 139 -30.17 -24.99 -23.94
N LEU A 140 -30.66 -25.03 -25.18
CA LEU A 140 -30.09 -24.24 -26.27
C LEU A 140 -30.23 -22.74 -25.99
N GLU A 141 -31.39 -22.30 -25.50
CA GLU A 141 -31.60 -20.91 -25.05
C GLU A 141 -30.65 -20.54 -23.91
N GLN A 142 -30.43 -21.46 -22.96
CA GLN A 142 -29.53 -21.22 -21.84
C GLN A 142 -28.09 -20.98 -22.29
N TYR A 143 -27.56 -21.76 -23.24
CA TYR A 143 -26.22 -21.53 -23.79
C TYR A 143 -26.14 -20.16 -24.48
N GLN A 144 -27.12 -19.82 -25.31
CA GLN A 144 -27.17 -18.53 -26.04
C GLN A 144 -27.37 -17.33 -25.11
N ALA A 145 -28.12 -17.48 -24.02
CA ALA A 145 -28.30 -16.43 -23.01
C ALA A 145 -27.07 -16.25 -22.10
N SER A 146 -26.13 -17.20 -22.09
CA SER A 146 -24.97 -17.21 -21.19
C SER A 146 -23.69 -16.62 -21.80
N MET A 147 -23.83 -15.68 -22.74
CA MET A 147 -22.71 -15.01 -23.44
C MET A 147 -21.95 -13.98 -22.58
N SER A 148 -22.47 -13.63 -21.41
CA SER A 148 -21.78 -12.80 -20.42
C SER A 148 -22.08 -13.31 -19.02
N MET A 149 -21.27 -12.93 -18.03
CA MET A 149 -21.53 -13.32 -16.65
C MET A 149 -22.89 -12.82 -16.14
N ILE A 150 -23.22 -11.53 -16.38
CA ILE A 150 -24.49 -10.94 -15.91
C ILE A 150 -25.68 -11.61 -16.61
N SER A 151 -25.58 -11.88 -17.91
CA SER A 151 -26.64 -12.55 -18.65
C SER A 151 -26.81 -14.02 -18.20
N THR A 152 -25.72 -14.70 -17.84
CA THR A 152 -25.76 -16.06 -17.28
C THR A 152 -26.46 -16.10 -15.93
N LEU A 153 -26.15 -15.16 -15.04
CA LEU A 153 -26.82 -15.04 -13.73
C LEU A 153 -28.31 -14.77 -13.91
N ARG A 154 -28.65 -13.80 -14.78
CA ARG A 154 -30.03 -13.46 -15.11
C ARG A 154 -30.76 -14.66 -15.71
N SER A 155 -30.14 -15.38 -16.64
CA SER A 155 -30.71 -16.58 -17.28
C SER A 155 -30.99 -17.67 -16.27
N THR A 156 -30.05 -17.93 -15.35
CA THR A 156 -30.17 -18.96 -14.31
C THR A 156 -31.33 -18.65 -13.34
N LEU A 157 -31.42 -17.41 -12.86
CA LEU A 157 -32.50 -16.96 -11.97
C LEU A 157 -33.85 -16.92 -12.68
N SER A 158 -33.84 -16.45 -13.94
CA SER A 158 -35.00 -16.34 -14.81
C SER A 158 -35.59 -17.72 -15.06
N LEU A 159 -34.83 -18.67 -15.62
CA LEU A 159 -35.34 -19.99 -15.99
C LEU A 159 -35.82 -20.80 -14.77
N ARG A 160 -35.49 -20.40 -13.51
CA ARG A 160 -35.81 -21.10 -12.25
C ARG A 160 -35.41 -22.58 -12.27
N VAL A 161 -34.30 -22.84 -12.95
CA VAL A 161 -33.77 -24.18 -13.19
C VAL A 161 -32.31 -24.15 -12.76
N PHE A 162 -32.09 -24.48 -11.49
CA PHE A 162 -30.78 -24.85 -10.98
C PHE A 162 -30.44 -26.26 -11.48
N ASP A 163 -30.18 -26.37 -12.78
CA ASP A 163 -29.61 -27.58 -13.38
C ASP A 163 -28.08 -27.54 -13.24
N SER A 164 -27.46 -28.72 -13.32
CA SER A 164 -26.01 -28.93 -13.34
C SER A 164 -25.29 -28.03 -14.35
N ILE A 165 -25.90 -27.77 -15.50
CA ILE A 165 -25.39 -26.88 -16.55
C ILE A 165 -25.31 -25.44 -16.06
N SER A 166 -26.32 -24.94 -15.34
CA SER A 166 -26.35 -23.58 -14.79
C SER A 166 -25.19 -23.37 -13.82
N VAL A 167 -24.97 -24.35 -12.93
CA VAL A 167 -23.86 -24.35 -11.97
C VAL A 167 -22.52 -24.38 -12.70
N GLY A 168 -22.38 -25.26 -13.70
CA GLY A 168 -21.18 -25.34 -14.54
C GLY A 168 -20.86 -24.04 -15.26
N LEU A 169 -21.86 -23.37 -15.84
CA LEU A 169 -21.69 -22.08 -16.52
C LEU A 169 -21.26 -20.97 -15.55
N ILE A 170 -21.83 -20.93 -14.34
CA ILE A 170 -21.42 -19.96 -13.31
C ILE A 170 -19.98 -20.21 -12.87
N ILE A 171 -19.59 -21.47 -12.64
CA ILE A 171 -18.21 -21.83 -12.28
C ILE A 171 -17.26 -21.41 -13.40
N MET A 172 -17.58 -21.71 -14.67
CA MET A 172 -16.76 -21.30 -15.81
C MET A 172 -16.62 -19.77 -15.87
N TRP A 173 -17.72 -19.03 -15.72
CA TRP A 173 -17.67 -17.56 -15.68
C TRP A 173 -16.91 -17.00 -14.47
N SER A 174 -16.75 -17.73 -13.37
CA SER A 174 -15.93 -17.26 -12.25
C SER A 174 -14.46 -17.12 -12.62
N PHE A 175 -13.96 -17.93 -13.57
CA PHE A 175 -12.59 -17.85 -14.08
C PHE A 175 -12.29 -16.55 -14.81
N TYR A 176 -13.31 -15.86 -15.34
CA TYR A 176 -13.17 -14.49 -15.88
C TYR A 176 -12.52 -13.54 -14.87
N TYR A 177 -12.96 -13.59 -13.61
CA TYR A 177 -12.40 -12.77 -12.53
C TYR A 177 -11.16 -13.40 -11.90
N LEU A 178 -11.18 -14.71 -11.64
CA LEU A 178 -10.07 -15.39 -10.97
C LEU A 178 -8.77 -15.31 -11.77
N GLY A 179 -8.79 -15.55 -13.09
CA GLY A 179 -7.59 -15.45 -13.92
C GLY A 179 -7.06 -14.02 -14.05
N SER A 180 -7.97 -13.04 -14.11
CA SER A 180 -7.60 -11.61 -14.16
C SER A 180 -6.88 -11.16 -12.88
N GLN A 181 -7.37 -11.59 -11.71
CA GLN A 181 -6.74 -11.29 -10.42
C GLN A 181 -5.45 -12.08 -10.21
N ALA A 182 -5.44 -13.37 -10.60
CA ALA A 182 -4.25 -14.20 -10.49
C ALA A 182 -3.06 -13.58 -11.24
N GLY A 183 -3.28 -13.10 -12.46
CA GLY A 183 -2.23 -12.42 -13.23
C GLY A 183 -1.61 -11.21 -12.54
N LYS A 184 -2.35 -10.49 -11.68
CA LYS A 184 -1.84 -9.33 -10.91
C LYS A 184 -1.11 -9.73 -9.64
N GLU A 185 -1.70 -10.67 -8.89
CA GLU A 185 -1.29 -11.03 -7.54
C GLU A 185 -0.20 -12.12 -7.51
N GLU A 186 0.29 -12.53 -8.67
CA GLU A 186 1.36 -13.50 -8.83
C GLU A 186 2.66 -13.11 -8.13
N TYR A 187 3.04 -11.83 -8.15
CA TYR A 187 4.24 -11.35 -7.47
C TYR A 187 3.87 -10.64 -6.18
N THR A 188 4.58 -10.96 -5.12
CA THR A 188 4.48 -10.28 -3.85
C THR A 188 5.87 -9.82 -3.44
N TYR A 189 5.97 -8.59 -2.98
CA TYR A 189 7.19 -8.08 -2.37
C TYR A 189 7.37 -8.71 -0.98
N GLN A 190 8.45 -9.45 -0.79
CA GLN A 190 8.84 -10.03 0.49
C GLN A 190 10.02 -9.23 1.03
N LEU A 191 9.87 -8.68 2.24
CA LEU A 191 10.91 -7.90 2.90
C LEU A 191 11.89 -8.79 3.68
N SER A 192 11.42 -9.95 4.13
CA SER A 192 12.19 -10.85 4.98
C SER A 192 11.90 -12.31 4.69
N GLY A 193 12.82 -13.15 5.15
CA GLY A 193 12.61 -14.59 5.26
C GLY A 193 11.47 -14.96 6.23
N PRO A 194 11.18 -16.26 6.39
CA PRO A 194 10.13 -16.73 7.30
C PRO A 194 10.39 -16.24 8.74
N TYR A 195 9.33 -15.77 9.39
CA TYR A 195 9.42 -15.24 10.75
C TYR A 195 9.75 -16.37 11.73
N SER A 196 10.74 -16.12 12.57
CA SER A 196 11.22 -16.98 13.64
C SER A 196 11.48 -16.14 14.89
N ASN A 197 11.69 -16.79 16.03
CA ASN A 197 12.17 -16.08 17.21
C ASN A 197 13.69 -15.91 17.06
N GLN A 198 14.15 -14.68 17.12
CA GLN A 198 15.55 -14.28 16.98
C GLN A 198 15.95 -13.45 18.18
N THR A 199 17.22 -13.53 18.56
CA THR A 199 17.75 -12.71 19.65
C THR A 199 18.41 -11.47 19.06
N VAL A 200 18.04 -10.31 19.60
CA VAL A 200 18.60 -9.03 19.17
C VAL A 200 19.11 -8.24 20.35
N ALA A 201 20.12 -7.42 20.10
CA ALA A 201 20.68 -6.49 21.06
C ALA A 201 20.39 -5.06 20.64
N TYR A 202 20.20 -4.19 21.62
CA TYR A 202 20.07 -2.75 21.41
C TYR A 202 20.85 -2.03 22.49
N ARG A 203 21.29 -0.80 22.22
CA ARG A 203 22.02 0.01 23.22
C ARG A 203 21.06 0.37 24.36
N THR A 204 21.42 0.06 25.60
CA THR A 204 20.57 0.37 26.75
C THR A 204 20.67 1.85 27.11
N PHE A 205 19.58 2.43 27.62
CA PHE A 205 19.56 3.83 28.08
C PHE A 205 20.53 4.09 29.24
N SER A 206 20.88 3.04 30.00
CA SER A 206 21.84 3.06 31.11
C SER A 206 23.30 2.96 30.67
N ALA A 207 23.59 2.95 29.36
CA ALA A 207 24.95 2.85 28.85
C ALA A 207 25.83 3.99 29.42
N PRO A 208 27.11 3.74 29.75
CA PRO A 208 28.01 4.77 30.22
C PRO A 208 28.12 5.93 29.23
N SER A 209 28.00 7.15 29.74
CA SER A 209 28.25 8.37 28.96
C SER A 209 29.71 8.77 29.10
N ALA A 210 30.27 9.35 28.03
CA ALA A 210 31.61 9.88 28.04
C ALA A 210 31.85 10.98 29.08
N PHE A 211 30.81 11.66 29.56
CA PHE A 211 30.95 12.72 30.56
C PHE A 211 30.98 12.21 32.00
N GLN A 212 30.73 10.92 32.24
CA GLN A 212 30.83 10.33 33.57
C GLN A 212 32.27 10.39 34.09
N ASN A 213 32.46 10.63 35.39
CA ASN A 213 33.78 10.93 35.94
C ASN A 213 34.82 9.81 35.71
N ALA A 214 34.40 8.55 35.84
CA ALA A 214 35.27 7.39 35.60
C ALA A 214 35.61 7.18 34.11
N SER A 215 34.74 7.63 33.21
CA SER A 215 34.84 7.34 31.78
C SER A 215 35.55 8.48 31.02
N TYR A 216 35.30 9.74 31.40
CA TYR A 216 35.77 10.94 30.68
C TYR A 216 37.29 11.00 30.45
N ALA A 217 38.09 10.64 31.46
CA ALA A 217 39.55 10.63 31.32
C ALA A 217 40.07 9.47 30.45
N GLY A 218 39.24 8.46 30.17
CA GLY A 218 39.57 7.30 29.35
C GLY A 218 39.27 7.49 27.85
N TYR A 219 38.57 8.55 27.45
CA TYR A 219 38.28 8.82 26.04
C TYR A 219 39.38 9.64 25.36
N SER A 220 39.63 9.33 24.10
CA SER A 220 40.49 10.13 23.22
C SER A 220 39.86 11.50 22.92
N SER A 221 40.68 12.53 22.70
CA SER A 221 40.17 13.84 22.25
C SER A 221 39.44 13.75 20.91
N SER A 222 39.91 12.86 20.02
CA SER A 222 39.27 12.54 18.74
C SER A 222 37.85 11.99 18.90
N PHE A 223 37.58 11.23 19.96
CA PHE A 223 36.23 10.75 20.23
C PHE A 223 35.27 11.90 20.56
N LEU A 224 35.69 12.88 21.37
CA LEU A 224 34.86 14.04 21.69
C LEU A 224 34.57 14.90 20.44
N GLU A 225 35.55 15.04 19.54
CA GLU A 225 35.36 15.69 18.23
C GLU A 225 34.33 14.94 17.38
N TYR A 226 34.46 13.62 17.27
CA TYR A 226 33.51 12.77 16.53
C TYR A 226 32.10 12.83 17.11
N MET A 227 31.97 12.75 18.44
CA MET A 227 30.68 12.88 19.13
C MET A 227 30.00 14.21 18.80
N ASN A 228 30.75 15.33 18.83
CA ASN A 228 30.23 16.65 18.50
C ASN A 228 29.83 16.75 17.02
N LEU A 229 30.57 16.13 16.11
CA LEU A 229 30.20 16.03 14.70
C LEU A 229 28.88 15.25 14.53
N GLN A 230 28.76 14.09 15.17
CA GLN A 230 27.57 13.23 15.11
C GLN A 230 26.33 13.94 15.65
N TYR A 231 26.44 14.65 16.77
CA TYR A 231 25.37 15.51 17.27
C TYR A 231 24.92 16.54 16.23
N GLY A 232 25.85 17.17 15.52
CA GLY A 232 25.56 18.11 14.43
C GLY A 232 24.77 17.46 13.30
N VAL A 233 25.11 16.23 12.91
CA VAL A 233 24.38 15.47 11.88
C VAL A 233 22.97 15.09 12.34
N TYR A 234 22.82 14.56 13.56
CA TYR A 234 21.50 14.23 14.11
C TYR A 234 20.57 15.44 14.20
N THR A 235 21.08 16.57 14.72
CA THR A 235 20.27 17.78 14.88
C THR A 235 19.90 18.43 13.54
N THR A 236 20.84 18.55 12.60
CA THR A 236 20.54 19.13 11.29
C THR A 236 19.59 18.28 10.46
N SER A 237 19.74 16.95 10.49
CA SER A 237 18.79 16.03 9.84
C SER A 237 17.41 16.12 10.49
N GLY A 238 17.31 16.11 11.82
CA GLY A 238 16.05 16.30 12.53
C GLY A 238 15.33 17.61 12.18
N LEU A 239 16.07 18.72 12.10
CA LEU A 239 15.54 20.04 11.73
C LEU A 239 14.99 20.08 10.30
N SER A 240 15.66 19.42 9.34
CA SER A 240 15.17 19.37 7.95
C SER A 240 13.77 18.75 7.83
N TYR A 241 13.44 17.79 8.70
CA TYR A 241 12.14 17.14 8.74
C TYR A 241 11.06 17.89 9.52
N GLN A 242 11.42 18.90 10.33
CA GLN A 242 10.45 19.75 11.04
C GLN A 242 9.88 20.87 10.14
N TRP A 243 10.63 21.30 9.12
CA TRP A 243 10.25 22.41 8.23
C TRP A 243 9.55 21.98 6.94
N ASP A 244 9.72 20.72 6.51
CA ASP A 244 8.86 20.15 5.48
C ASP A 244 7.52 19.77 6.12
N ALA A 245 6.41 20.28 5.58
CA ALA A 245 5.04 20.05 6.07
C ALA A 245 4.57 18.57 6.05
N GLY A 246 5.49 17.61 5.87
CA GLY A 246 5.28 16.18 5.92
C GLY A 246 5.80 15.59 7.22
N SER A 247 4.88 15.13 8.07
CA SER A 247 5.06 14.10 9.11
C SER A 247 6.52 13.79 9.53
N PRO A 248 6.95 14.10 10.76
CA PRO A 248 8.32 13.85 11.21
C PRO A 248 8.67 12.36 11.11
N ASN A 249 9.90 12.05 10.68
CA ASN A 249 10.36 10.68 10.51
C ASN A 249 10.42 9.95 11.87
N PRO A 250 9.95 8.69 11.95
CA PRO A 250 9.99 7.90 13.19
C PRO A 250 11.35 7.23 13.46
N SER A 251 12.31 7.43 12.56
CA SER A 251 13.68 6.97 12.66
C SER A 251 14.64 8.14 12.42
N ASP A 252 15.85 8.05 12.96
CA ASP A 252 16.92 9.00 12.68
C ASP A 252 17.51 8.80 11.26
N TYR A 253 18.59 9.52 10.95
CA TYR A 253 19.22 9.51 9.63
C TYR A 253 19.87 8.17 9.25
N ALA A 254 20.27 7.34 10.22
CA ALA A 254 20.93 6.07 9.94
C ALA A 254 20.01 4.86 10.16
N GLY A 255 18.77 5.07 10.65
CA GLY A 255 17.71 4.05 10.72
C GLY A 255 17.33 3.59 12.12
N GLY A 256 17.88 4.19 13.17
CA GLY A 256 17.56 3.93 14.56
C GLY A 256 16.17 4.44 14.94
N ALA A 257 15.46 3.74 15.83
CA ALA A 257 14.12 4.13 16.25
C ALA A 257 14.14 5.33 17.19
N LEU A 258 13.39 6.39 16.85
CA LEU A 258 13.19 7.53 17.74
C LEU A 258 12.14 7.21 18.81
N VAL A 259 12.30 7.83 19.98
CA VAL A 259 11.38 7.66 21.12
C VAL A 259 10.36 8.80 21.11
N PRO A 260 9.06 8.53 20.83
CA PRO A 260 8.03 9.57 20.83
C PRO A 260 7.69 10.00 22.27
N PHE A 261 7.26 11.25 22.44
CA PHE A 261 6.67 11.68 23.69
C PHE A 261 5.32 10.95 23.91
N PRO A 262 5.13 10.25 25.04
CA PRO A 262 3.87 9.60 25.33
C PRO A 262 2.78 10.68 25.48
N SER A 263 1.66 10.57 24.78
CA SER A 263 0.52 11.51 24.93
C SER A 263 0.78 12.99 24.60
N GLY A 264 1.90 13.35 23.95
CA GLY A 264 2.26 14.74 23.63
C GLY A 264 3.34 15.31 24.55
N TYR A 265 3.67 16.59 24.38
CA TYR A 265 4.70 17.27 25.18
C TYR A 265 4.13 18.53 25.88
N PRO A 266 4.47 18.76 27.17
CA PRO A 266 5.24 17.88 28.06
C PRO A 266 4.47 16.61 28.42
N TYR A 267 5.19 15.53 28.74
CA TYR A 267 4.56 14.30 29.23
C TYR A 267 4.04 14.51 30.65
N ASP A 268 2.75 14.24 30.84
CA ASP A 268 2.11 14.34 32.16
C ASP A 268 2.49 13.16 33.05
N LEU A 269 3.37 13.43 34.02
CA LEU A 269 3.82 12.47 35.04
C LEU A 269 2.70 11.97 35.96
N SER A 270 1.55 12.65 36.01
CA SER A 270 0.39 12.28 36.83
C SER A 270 -0.56 11.31 36.11
N ASP A 271 -0.56 11.29 34.77
CA ASP A 271 -1.37 10.39 33.94
C ASP A 271 -0.52 9.21 33.43
N LYS A 272 0.01 8.43 34.38
CA LYS A 272 0.73 7.19 34.07
C LYS A 272 -0.24 6.12 33.59
N THR A 273 0.02 5.62 32.40
CA THR A 273 -0.76 4.55 31.78
C THR A 273 0.10 3.33 31.52
N THR A 274 -0.25 2.22 32.17
CA THR A 274 0.40 0.92 31.93
C THR A 274 -0.07 0.23 30.64
N ASN A 275 -1.09 0.79 30.01
CA ASN A 275 -1.67 0.31 28.75
C ASN A 275 -0.85 0.81 27.56
N TRP A 276 -0.71 -0.05 26.54
CA TRP A 276 -0.05 0.31 25.31
C TRP A 276 -0.84 1.36 24.52
N LYS A 277 -0.19 2.50 24.24
CA LYS A 277 -0.68 3.55 23.34
C LYS A 277 -0.09 3.34 21.94
N ASP A 278 -0.90 3.54 20.91
CA ASP A 278 -0.47 3.40 19.51
C ASP A 278 0.23 4.70 19.05
N VAL A 279 1.48 4.55 18.61
CA VAL A 279 2.34 5.61 18.08
C VAL A 279 2.82 5.31 16.66
N SER A 280 2.16 4.37 15.98
CA SER A 280 2.52 3.93 14.63
C SER A 280 2.36 5.00 13.53
N LYS A 281 1.75 6.15 13.83
CA LYS A 281 1.52 7.27 12.90
C LYS A 281 2.49 8.42 13.21
N PRO A 282 3.59 8.57 12.46
CA PRO A 282 4.63 9.56 12.76
C PRO A 282 4.11 11.01 12.72
N SER A 283 3.12 11.28 11.87
CA SER A 283 2.51 12.62 11.68
C SER A 283 1.81 13.19 12.92
N LYS A 284 1.60 12.36 13.95
CA LYS A 284 0.92 12.74 15.18
C LYS A 284 1.86 12.83 16.38
N ASN A 285 3.13 12.47 16.20
CA ASN A 285 4.05 12.31 17.31
C ASN A 285 5.19 13.30 17.20
N TRP A 286 5.61 13.79 18.37
CA TRP A 286 6.86 14.50 18.55
C TRP A 286 7.85 13.54 19.20
N TYR A 287 9.14 13.70 18.90
CA TYR A 287 10.18 12.82 19.42
C TYR A 287 11.01 13.51 20.48
N SER A 288 11.45 12.73 21.46
CA SER A 288 12.26 13.18 22.59
C SER A 288 13.73 13.43 22.23
N SER A 289 14.17 13.02 21.04
CA SER A 289 15.52 13.16 20.52
C SER A 289 15.52 13.07 18.98
N ASN A 290 16.64 13.48 18.38
CA ASN A 290 16.92 13.33 16.95
C ASN A 290 17.86 12.13 16.65
N ALA A 291 18.30 11.43 17.69
CA ALA A 291 19.14 10.24 17.56
C ALA A 291 18.36 9.00 18.02
N GLY A 292 18.35 7.97 17.18
CA GLY A 292 17.55 6.77 17.38
C GLY A 292 18.36 5.60 17.89
N TYR A 293 17.67 4.66 18.52
CA TYR A 293 18.28 3.43 19.02
C TYR A 293 18.29 2.36 17.93
N TYR A 294 19.48 1.85 17.63
CA TYR A 294 19.70 0.77 16.68
C TYR A 294 19.51 -0.60 17.33
N VAL A 295 19.14 -1.55 16.48
CA VAL A 295 19.05 -2.96 16.84
C VAL A 295 20.09 -3.74 16.04
N TYR A 296 20.77 -4.66 16.71
CA TYR A 296 21.78 -5.53 16.15
C TYR A 296 21.28 -6.96 16.27
N ALA A 297 21.30 -7.71 15.17
CA ALA A 297 21.02 -9.13 15.25
C ALA A 297 22.20 -9.84 15.93
N VAL A 298 21.92 -10.61 16.96
CA VAL A 298 22.94 -11.41 17.64
C VAL A 298 22.78 -12.85 17.17
N SER A 299 23.80 -13.38 16.50
CA SER A 299 23.71 -14.69 15.88
C SER A 299 25.02 -15.44 16.01
N ASN A 300 24.95 -16.77 16.20
CA ASN A 300 26.13 -17.65 16.15
C ASN A 300 26.69 -17.82 14.71
N ARG A 301 26.19 -17.08 13.72
CA ARG A 301 26.71 -17.11 12.35
C ARG A 301 27.76 -16.02 12.20
N SER A 302 28.85 -16.35 11.52
CA SER A 302 30.02 -15.51 11.25
C SER A 302 29.75 -14.21 10.47
N ASN A 303 28.50 -13.95 10.07
CA ASN A 303 28.12 -12.79 9.30
C ASN A 303 26.88 -12.19 9.99
N GLY A 304 27.02 -11.00 10.58
CA GLY A 304 25.87 -10.23 11.06
C GLY A 304 24.85 -10.03 9.94
N TYR A 305 23.56 -10.03 10.30
CA TYR A 305 22.48 -9.79 9.34
C TYR A 305 21.53 -8.72 9.87
N THR A 306 20.81 -8.06 8.98
CA THR A 306 19.88 -6.98 9.35
C THR A 306 18.51 -7.58 9.73
N PRO A 307 17.99 -7.36 10.95
CA PRO A 307 16.76 -8.01 11.38
C PRO A 307 15.50 -7.23 10.96
N VAL A 308 14.43 -7.95 10.60
CA VAL A 308 13.09 -7.42 10.27
C VAL A 308 12.06 -8.01 11.20
N GLY A 309 11.21 -7.21 11.85
CA GLY A 309 10.20 -7.72 12.77
C GLY A 309 9.94 -6.83 13.97
N ASP A 310 9.31 -7.41 14.99
CA ASP A 310 8.89 -6.68 16.19
C ASP A 310 9.65 -7.17 17.43
N PHE A 311 10.10 -6.22 18.26
CA PHE A 311 10.66 -6.50 19.59
C PHE A 311 10.19 -5.46 20.61
N ASN A 312 10.33 -5.80 21.89
CA ASN A 312 10.10 -4.85 22.97
C ASN A 312 11.44 -4.37 23.52
N SER A 313 11.57 -3.08 23.76
CA SER A 313 12.72 -2.46 24.40
C SER A 313 12.29 -1.55 25.53
N GLU A 314 13.14 -1.45 26.54
CA GLU A 314 13.03 -0.45 27.59
C GLU A 314 13.95 0.71 27.28
N MET A 315 13.42 1.92 27.38
CA MET A 315 14.10 3.17 27.06
C MET A 315 13.84 4.21 28.13
N SER A 316 14.69 5.23 28.18
CA SER A 316 14.44 6.40 29.00
C SER A 316 14.92 7.66 28.27
N PHE A 317 14.28 8.79 28.55
CA PHE A 317 14.66 10.08 28.00
C PHE A 317 14.47 11.19 29.04
N LEU A 318 15.25 12.25 28.88
CA LEU A 318 15.18 13.47 29.67
C LEU A 318 14.02 14.34 29.16
N GLN A 319 13.16 14.78 30.06
CA GLN A 319 12.16 15.81 29.79
C GLN A 319 12.57 17.08 30.52
N VAL A 320 12.58 18.18 29.78
CA VAL A 320 12.90 19.52 30.27
C VAL A 320 11.65 20.35 30.26
N GLU A 321 11.27 20.95 31.37
CA GLU A 321 10.16 21.89 31.43
C GLU A 321 10.66 23.27 31.88
N CYS A 322 10.50 24.27 31.00
CA CYS A 322 10.85 25.66 31.27
C CYS A 322 9.58 26.45 31.60
N SER A 323 9.64 27.27 32.64
CA SER A 323 8.47 28.01 33.14
C SER A 323 8.73 29.51 33.24
N ASN A 324 9.84 29.90 33.86
CA ASN A 324 10.18 31.29 34.11
C ASN A 324 11.26 31.79 33.15
N TRP A 325 11.13 33.02 32.67
CA TRP A 325 12.19 33.71 31.93
C TRP A 325 12.51 35.07 32.54
N THR A 326 13.72 35.55 32.31
CA THR A 326 14.20 36.85 32.78
C THR A 326 15.04 37.51 31.69
N LEU A 327 14.92 38.84 31.59
CA LEU A 327 15.79 39.67 30.76
C LEU A 327 16.99 40.10 31.60
N LEU A 328 18.17 39.74 31.14
CA LEU A 328 19.44 40.10 31.75
C LEU A 328 20.13 41.16 30.91
N HIS A 329 20.84 42.08 31.56
CA HIS A 329 21.77 42.93 30.85
C HIS A 329 22.92 42.06 30.33
N ALA A 330 23.46 42.34 29.14
CA ALA A 330 24.53 41.53 28.54
C ALA A 330 25.77 41.41 29.45
N SER A 331 26.03 42.38 30.34
CA SER A 331 27.12 42.30 31.33
C SER A 331 26.88 41.25 32.43
N GLN A 332 25.64 40.80 32.63
CA GLN A 332 25.23 39.75 33.56
C GLN A 332 25.18 38.38 32.88
N TYR A 333 25.32 38.34 31.55
CA TYR A 333 25.48 37.10 30.81
C TYR A 333 26.75 36.41 31.29
N HIS A 334 26.65 35.12 31.60
CA HIS A 334 27.79 34.36 32.09
C HIS A 334 28.89 34.35 31.02
N ASN A 335 30.09 34.85 31.38
CA ASN A 335 31.26 34.72 30.53
C ASN A 335 31.65 33.25 30.46
N GLY A 336 31.29 32.57 29.37
CA GLY A 336 31.95 31.33 28.98
C GLY A 336 33.43 31.60 28.66
N ILE A 337 34.26 30.57 28.77
CA ILE A 337 35.71 30.64 28.48
C ILE A 337 35.97 30.99 26.99
N ILE A 338 34.97 30.84 26.11
CA ILE A 338 35.05 31.05 24.66
C ILE A 338 34.22 32.29 24.28
N GLN A 339 34.84 33.29 23.65
CA GLN A 339 34.13 34.45 23.09
C GLN A 339 34.00 34.38 21.56
N PRO A 340 32.84 34.78 21.00
CA PRO A 340 31.59 35.13 21.69
C PRO A 340 30.68 33.90 21.87
N ALA A 341 30.41 33.50 23.13
CA ALA A 341 29.39 32.49 23.42
C ALA A 341 27.98 33.08 23.22
N LEU A 342 27.18 32.45 22.35
CA LEU A 342 25.79 32.83 22.06
C LEU A 342 24.79 32.18 23.02
N LEU A 343 25.16 31.04 23.60
CA LEU A 343 24.32 30.22 24.47
C LEU A 343 25.10 29.75 25.69
N ALA A 344 24.46 29.77 26.86
CA ALA A 344 25.02 29.31 28.12
C ALA A 344 24.01 28.42 28.84
N MET A 345 24.47 27.30 29.41
CA MET A 345 23.68 26.40 30.24
C MET A 345 24.43 26.10 31.52
N ASN A 346 23.77 26.26 32.67
CA ASN A 346 24.36 25.99 33.98
C ASN A 346 23.30 25.48 34.95
N MET A 347 23.68 24.52 35.80
CA MET A 347 22.86 24.09 36.92
C MET A 347 22.67 25.23 37.93
N SER A 348 21.45 25.41 38.45
CA SER A 348 21.12 26.52 39.34
C SER A 348 21.63 26.30 40.77
N ASP A 349 21.58 25.05 41.24
CA ASP A 349 22.02 24.62 42.58
C ASP A 349 22.96 23.43 42.47
N SER A 350 23.79 23.15 43.49
CA SER A 350 24.70 21.98 43.52
C SER A 350 23.96 20.65 43.72
N ALA A 351 24.52 19.56 43.18
CA ALA A 351 24.09 18.18 43.40
C ALA A 351 23.89 17.82 44.88
N ALA A 352 24.69 18.39 45.79
CA ALA A 352 24.57 18.13 47.22
C ALA A 352 23.21 18.55 47.79
N VAL A 353 22.62 19.63 47.28
CA VAL A 353 21.31 20.15 47.71
C VAL A 353 20.20 19.18 47.32
N HIS A 354 20.27 18.66 46.10
CA HIS A 354 19.29 17.73 45.56
C HIS A 354 19.38 16.33 46.21
N LYS A 355 20.60 15.86 46.46
CA LYS A 355 20.84 14.64 47.23
C LYS A 355 20.32 14.76 48.66
N ALA A 356 20.49 15.92 49.30
CA ALA A 356 19.97 16.18 50.64
C ALA A 356 18.43 16.18 50.70
N SER A 357 17.74 16.54 49.61
CA SER A 357 16.28 16.46 49.50
C SER A 357 15.78 15.09 49.07
N ASN A 358 16.65 14.08 48.96
CA ASN A 358 16.33 12.73 48.53
C ASN A 358 15.54 12.68 47.20
N HIS A 359 15.90 13.55 46.25
CA HIS A 359 15.27 13.66 44.93
C HIS A 359 13.74 13.92 44.99
N THR A 360 13.26 14.62 46.02
CA THR A 360 11.83 14.93 46.17
C THR A 360 11.30 15.97 45.17
N SER A 361 12.18 16.77 44.57
CA SER A 361 11.87 17.75 43.53
C SER A 361 12.84 17.61 42.35
N PRO A 362 12.46 17.98 41.11
CA PRO A 362 13.38 17.98 39.98
C PRO A 362 14.50 19.02 40.18
N ARG A 363 15.68 18.74 39.61
CA ARG A 363 16.80 19.68 39.64
C ARG A 363 16.58 20.77 38.58
N THR A 364 16.99 22.00 38.90
CA THR A 364 16.82 23.17 38.02
C THR A 364 18.14 23.56 37.37
N PHE A 365 18.04 24.06 36.15
CA PHE A 365 19.14 24.65 35.40
C PHE A 365 18.63 25.84 34.59
N THR A 366 19.57 26.66 34.12
CA THR A 366 19.27 27.85 33.32
C THR A 366 19.77 27.67 31.90
N ILE A 367 18.99 28.19 30.94
CA ILE A 367 19.38 28.30 29.53
C ILE A 367 19.36 29.78 29.18
N SER A 368 20.51 30.34 28.80
CA SER A 368 20.66 31.77 28.54
C SER A 368 21.16 32.01 27.13
N GLY A 369 20.41 32.77 26.33
CA GLY A 369 20.80 33.19 24.98
C GLY A 369 21.20 34.66 24.96
N LEU A 370 22.37 34.98 24.40
CA LEU A 370 22.79 36.35 24.15
C LEU A 370 22.18 36.82 22.83
N HIS A 371 21.38 37.89 22.88
CA HIS A 371 20.69 38.38 21.68
C HIS A 371 21.42 39.57 21.04
N ASN A 372 21.87 40.54 21.84
CA ASN A 372 22.69 41.65 21.36
C ASN A 372 23.70 42.08 22.43
N SER A 373 24.47 43.14 22.15
CA SER A 373 25.50 43.67 23.06
C SER A 373 24.97 44.16 24.41
N SER A 374 23.64 44.23 24.59
CA SER A 374 22.99 44.83 25.75
C SER A 374 21.99 43.90 26.45
N VAL A 375 21.46 42.88 25.77
CA VAL A 375 20.36 42.03 26.27
C VAL A 375 20.66 40.55 26.07
N ALA A 376 20.42 39.78 27.14
CA ALA A 376 20.33 38.33 27.13
C ALA A 376 18.98 37.88 27.71
N VAL A 377 18.47 36.74 27.23
CA VAL A 377 17.25 36.11 27.73
C VAL A 377 17.64 34.82 28.45
N GLN A 378 17.20 34.66 29.69
CA GLN A 378 17.46 33.47 30.50
C GLN A 378 16.16 32.77 30.87
N PHE A 379 16.06 31.48 30.57
CA PHE A 379 15.00 30.58 31.00
C PHE A 379 15.47 29.75 32.19
N SER A 380 14.57 29.53 33.16
CA SER A 380 14.73 28.58 34.25
C SER A 380 13.93 27.32 33.92
N CYS A 381 14.63 26.19 33.90
CA CYS A 381 14.09 24.92 33.46
C CYS A 381 14.34 23.83 34.51
N THR A 382 13.43 22.87 34.58
CA THR A 382 13.55 21.65 35.38
C THR A 382 13.84 20.47 34.47
N VAL A 383 14.60 19.49 34.96
CA VAL A 383 14.90 18.26 34.21
C VAL A 383 14.48 17.02 35.00
N VAL A 384 13.81 16.10 34.32
CA VAL A 384 13.37 14.80 34.84
C VAL A 384 13.70 13.69 33.85
N GLN A 385 13.83 12.46 34.35
CA GLN A 385 14.03 11.23 33.59
C GLN A 385 12.72 10.47 33.48
N ILE A 386 12.25 10.23 32.24
CA ILE A 386 11.05 9.45 31.94
C ILE A 386 11.46 8.05 31.49
N TYR A 387 10.81 7.01 32.01
CA TYR A 387 11.08 5.61 31.70
C TYR A 387 9.91 4.97 30.97
N VAL A 388 10.16 4.41 29.79
CA VAL A 388 9.13 3.87 28.90
C VAL A 388 9.49 2.49 28.36
N GLU A 389 8.47 1.71 28.05
CA GLU A 389 8.59 0.50 27.24
C GLU A 389 8.06 0.78 25.83
N LEU A 390 8.85 0.42 24.83
CA LEU A 390 8.52 0.57 23.42
C LEU A 390 8.31 -0.81 22.80
N LYS A 391 7.35 -0.88 21.89
CA LYS A 391 7.26 -1.96 20.91
C LYS A 391 7.75 -1.41 19.58
N ILE A 392 8.95 -1.81 19.17
CA ILE A 392 9.64 -1.33 17.98
C ILE A 392 9.43 -2.31 16.84
N HIS A 393 9.23 -1.77 15.64
CA HIS A 393 9.19 -2.51 14.39
C HIS A 393 10.32 -2.09 13.47
N CYS A 394 11.12 -3.04 13.00
CA CYS A 394 12.19 -2.80 12.04
C CYS A 394 11.85 -3.38 10.67
N ASN A 395 12.14 -2.61 9.61
CA ASN A 395 11.91 -2.98 8.22
C ASN A 395 13.22 -3.31 7.46
N GLY A 396 14.30 -3.59 8.20
CA GLY A 396 15.65 -3.79 7.68
C GLY A 396 16.43 -2.48 7.66
N LEU A 397 15.96 -1.47 6.92
CA LEU A 397 16.69 -0.21 6.77
C LEU A 397 16.43 0.81 7.89
N SER A 398 15.30 0.67 8.58
CA SER A 398 14.87 1.61 9.62
C SER A 398 14.00 0.92 10.67
N CYS A 399 14.03 1.44 11.88
CA CYS A 399 13.22 1.00 13.00
C CYS A 399 12.31 2.13 13.47
N SER A 400 11.10 1.80 13.94
CA SER A 400 10.15 2.78 14.45
C SER A 400 9.33 2.23 15.61
N ALA A 401 9.00 3.08 16.58
CA ALA A 401 8.09 2.73 17.65
C ALA A 401 6.66 2.57 17.11
N ARG A 402 6.03 1.42 17.37
CA ARG A 402 4.61 1.15 17.07
C ARG A 402 3.72 1.41 18.25
N ARG A 403 4.18 1.06 19.44
CA ARG A 403 3.46 1.29 20.70
C ARG A 403 4.40 1.75 21.79
N ILE A 404 3.88 2.56 22.69
CA ILE A 404 4.59 3.08 23.87
C ILE A 404 3.72 2.91 25.11
N ARG A 405 4.35 2.73 26.27
CA ARG A 405 3.72 2.82 27.59
C ARG A 405 4.77 3.16 28.64
N ASP A 406 4.34 3.51 29.84
CA ASP A 406 5.24 3.66 30.98
C ASP A 406 5.94 2.34 31.33
N SER A 407 7.21 2.41 31.72
CA SER A 407 7.96 1.22 32.14
C SER A 407 7.35 0.63 33.40
N ARG A 408 7.23 -0.70 33.44
CA ARG A 408 6.75 -1.44 34.62
C ARG A 408 7.88 -1.99 35.47
N ARG A 409 9.13 -1.79 35.04
CA ARG A 409 10.32 -2.24 35.75
C ARG A 409 10.68 -1.22 36.83
N LYS A 410 11.46 -1.68 37.82
CA LYS A 410 11.92 -0.83 38.90
C LYS A 410 13.03 0.08 38.38
N HIS A 411 12.81 1.39 38.45
CA HIS A 411 13.77 2.41 38.08
C HIS A 411 14.02 3.39 39.25
N PRO A 412 15.11 4.19 39.21
CA PRO A 412 15.29 5.33 40.09
C PRO A 412 14.12 6.34 39.98
N SER A 413 14.03 7.27 40.94
CA SER A 413 13.05 8.36 40.85
C SER A 413 13.22 9.13 39.53
N GLU A 414 12.10 9.60 38.95
CA GLU A 414 12.09 10.46 37.75
C GLU A 414 12.82 11.78 37.99
N ASN A 415 12.92 12.23 39.24
CA ASN A 415 13.71 13.41 39.58
C ASN A 415 15.21 13.13 39.62
N SER A 416 15.64 11.86 39.59
CA SER A 416 17.06 11.51 39.54
C SER A 416 17.52 11.40 38.11
N THR A 417 18.53 12.20 37.76
CA THR A 417 19.03 12.34 36.38
C THR A 417 20.55 12.23 36.36
N PRO A 418 21.19 12.03 35.19
CA PRO A 418 22.64 12.09 35.07
C PRO A 418 23.24 13.42 35.55
N PHE A 419 22.45 14.50 35.55
CA PHE A 419 22.84 15.80 36.07
C PHE A 419 22.83 15.87 37.59
N ASP A 420 22.66 14.78 38.34
CA ASP A 420 22.87 14.74 39.80
C ASP A 420 24.37 14.66 40.16
N ASP A 421 25.27 14.72 39.17
CA ASP A 421 26.72 14.91 39.32
C ASP A 421 27.13 16.27 38.72
N ASP A 422 27.64 17.17 39.58
CA ASP A 422 28.06 18.52 39.18
C ASP A 422 29.18 18.49 38.12
N VAL A 423 30.10 17.52 38.21
CA VAL A 423 31.21 17.36 37.27
C VAL A 423 30.69 16.87 35.92
N PHE A 424 29.72 15.94 35.93
CA PHE A 424 29.05 15.48 34.72
C PHE A 424 28.34 16.65 34.03
N ALA A 425 27.54 17.42 34.78
CA ALA A 425 26.76 18.53 34.24
C ALA A 425 27.65 19.61 33.62
N GLU A 426 28.73 20.00 34.30
CA GLU A 426 29.69 20.97 33.78
C GLU A 426 30.31 20.52 32.47
N ARG A 427 30.86 19.29 32.42
CA ARG A 427 31.50 18.74 31.22
C ARG A 427 30.51 18.57 30.07
N PHE A 428 29.29 18.12 30.36
CA PHE A 428 28.24 17.94 29.37
C PHE A 428 27.86 19.26 28.71
N PHE A 429 27.56 20.30 29.50
CA PHE A 429 27.17 21.61 28.94
C PHE A 429 28.34 22.30 28.24
N GLN A 430 29.55 22.23 28.78
CA GLN A 430 30.74 22.75 28.11
C GLN A 430 30.99 22.04 26.77
N GLY A 431 30.87 20.71 26.73
CA GLY A 431 31.00 19.93 25.50
C GLY A 431 29.99 20.35 24.45
N LEU A 432 28.70 20.33 24.80
CA LEU A 432 27.58 20.68 23.91
C LEU A 432 27.75 22.07 23.30
N LEU A 433 28.13 23.05 24.14
CA LEU A 433 28.24 24.45 23.76
C LEU A 433 29.63 24.85 23.24
N SER A 434 30.65 23.99 23.25
CA SER A 434 31.97 24.39 22.75
C SER A 434 32.05 24.40 21.22
N VAL A 435 31.39 23.44 20.56
CA VAL A 435 31.50 23.22 19.12
C VAL A 435 30.20 23.55 18.37
N ASN A 436 29.04 23.36 19.00
CA ASN A 436 27.76 23.33 18.30
C ASN A 436 26.79 24.48 18.66
N GLN A 437 27.26 25.60 19.23
CA GLN A 437 26.35 26.64 19.78
C GLN A 437 25.25 27.10 18.83
N ILE A 438 25.58 27.38 17.57
CA ILE A 438 24.59 27.86 16.58
C ILE A 438 23.58 26.76 16.24
N THR A 439 24.08 25.54 15.99
CA THR A 439 23.23 24.37 15.69
C THR A 439 22.32 24.07 16.88
N THR A 440 22.86 24.11 18.09
CA THR A 440 22.12 23.93 19.34
C THR A 440 21.08 25.03 19.55
N GLN A 441 21.42 26.29 19.33
CA GLN A 441 20.46 27.41 19.45
C GLN A 441 19.28 27.24 18.50
N LYS A 442 19.54 26.84 17.24
CA LYS A 442 18.47 26.51 16.29
C LYS A 442 17.65 25.29 16.71
N ALA A 443 18.31 24.23 17.19
CA ALA A 443 17.64 23.02 17.65
C ALA A 443 16.81 23.23 18.94
N LEU A 444 17.13 24.24 19.74
CA LEU A 444 16.30 24.70 20.86
C LEU A 444 15.04 25.44 20.40
N ASN A 445 14.92 25.73 19.10
CA ASN A 445 13.85 26.52 18.50
C ASN A 445 13.73 27.91 19.14
N TRP A 446 14.82 28.67 19.08
CA TRP A 446 14.92 30.04 19.63
C TRP A 446 14.16 31.09 18.79
N ASP A 447 13.61 30.71 17.64
CA ASP A 447 12.96 31.59 16.67
C ASP A 447 11.84 32.47 17.27
N PRO A 448 10.95 31.98 18.17
CA PRO A 448 9.95 32.85 18.81
C PRO A 448 10.58 33.93 19.68
N VAL A 449 11.66 33.59 20.40
CA VAL A 449 12.39 34.53 21.25
C VAL A 449 13.05 35.59 20.36
N ASP A 450 13.73 35.15 19.31
CA ASP A 450 14.41 36.04 18.36
C ASP A 450 13.42 36.96 17.63
N SER A 451 12.26 36.45 17.24
CA SER A 451 11.19 37.24 16.58
C SER A 451 10.75 38.45 17.41
N CYS A 452 10.80 38.36 18.74
CA CYS A 452 10.45 39.46 19.64
C CYS A 452 11.43 40.64 19.57
N PHE A 453 12.63 40.41 19.06
CA PHE A 453 13.64 41.44 18.88
C PHE A 453 13.79 41.90 17.42
N TYR A 454 13.30 41.10 16.46
CA TYR A 454 13.29 41.40 15.03
C TYR A 454 11.87 41.71 14.55
N THR A 455 11.28 42.83 14.95
CA THR A 455 9.98 43.26 14.42
C THR A 455 10.02 43.43 12.90
N ASP A 456 9.01 42.89 12.23
CA ASP A 456 8.78 42.82 10.78
C ASP A 456 9.21 44.09 10.00
N TYR A 457 10.14 43.90 9.05
CA TYR A 457 10.85 44.98 8.35
C TYR A 457 10.02 45.69 7.25
N SER A 458 8.71 45.44 7.16
CA SER A 458 7.90 46.02 6.09
C SER A 458 7.21 47.35 6.45
N GLU A 459 7.01 47.73 7.72
CA GLU A 459 6.21 48.94 7.99
C GLU A 459 6.67 49.93 9.09
N LYS A 460 7.55 49.61 10.05
CA LYS A 460 8.04 50.63 11.02
C LYS A 460 9.50 50.43 11.47
N GLN A 461 10.36 51.39 11.13
CA GLN A 461 11.74 51.53 11.61
C GLN A 461 11.81 52.01 13.09
N LEU A 462 11.37 51.20 14.05
CA LEU A 462 11.69 51.46 15.46
C LEU A 462 12.27 50.21 16.11
N LEU A 463 13.40 50.39 16.83
CA LEU A 463 13.92 49.37 17.75
C LEU A 463 12.80 48.98 18.74
N PRO A 464 12.61 47.68 19.03
CA PRO A 464 11.59 47.25 19.97
C PRO A 464 11.85 47.87 21.35
N THR A 465 10.81 48.43 21.97
CA THR A 465 10.92 48.94 23.34
C THR A 465 11.04 47.77 24.31
N TYR A 466 11.70 47.98 25.46
CA TYR A 466 11.80 46.95 26.51
C TYR A 466 10.43 46.38 26.89
N ALA A 467 9.41 47.24 26.98
CA ALA A 467 8.03 46.83 27.26
C ALA A 467 7.43 45.96 26.13
N GLY A 468 7.71 46.28 24.87
CA GLY A 468 7.24 45.49 23.72
C GLY A 468 7.87 44.10 23.63
N VAL A 469 9.17 43.98 23.95
CA VAL A 469 9.84 42.66 24.07
C VAL A 469 9.19 41.83 25.18
N LEU A 470 8.91 42.46 26.33
CA LEU A 470 8.27 41.83 27.48
C LEU A 470 6.87 41.31 27.16
N GLU A 471 6.08 42.11 26.42
CA GLU A 471 4.75 41.72 25.93
C GLU A 471 4.82 40.57 24.92
N CYS A 472 5.81 40.59 24.02
CA CYS A 472 6.02 39.53 23.04
C CYS A 472 6.44 38.20 23.70
N LEU A 473 7.40 38.22 24.63
CA LEU A 473 7.84 37.01 25.34
C LEU A 473 6.73 36.42 26.23
N ASN A 474 5.81 37.23 26.74
CA ASN A 474 4.64 36.75 27.49
C ASN A 474 3.54 36.19 26.58
N SER A 475 3.44 36.64 25.33
CA SER A 475 2.43 36.20 24.37
C SER A 475 2.87 35.03 23.48
N THR A 476 4.17 34.77 23.40
CA THR A 476 4.75 33.62 22.72
C THR A 476 4.74 32.37 23.61
N LEU A 477 4.67 31.19 22.99
CA LEU A 477 4.86 29.91 23.69
C LEU A 477 6.35 29.59 23.91
N ALA A 478 7.21 30.61 24.05
CA ALA A 478 8.66 30.48 24.06
C ALA A 478 9.16 29.49 25.12
N SER A 479 8.65 29.55 26.36
CA SER A 479 9.04 28.59 27.41
C SER A 479 8.73 27.14 27.04
N TRP A 480 7.61 26.89 26.34
CA TRP A 480 7.24 25.56 25.88
C TRP A 480 8.15 25.10 24.73
N GLU A 481 8.40 25.96 23.74
CA GLU A 481 9.25 25.64 22.59
C GLU A 481 10.71 25.37 23.02
N ILE A 482 11.25 26.22 23.89
CA ILE A 482 12.59 26.02 24.47
C ILE A 482 12.65 24.74 25.30
N GLY A 483 11.63 24.40 26.08
CA GLY A 483 11.60 23.15 26.83
C GLY A 483 11.57 21.91 25.92
N ALA A 484 10.77 21.95 24.85
CA ALA A 484 10.67 20.86 23.87
C ALA A 484 12.01 20.67 23.14
N GLY A 485 12.58 21.78 22.65
CA GLY A 485 13.88 21.80 22.00
C GLY A 485 15.01 21.36 22.94
N ALA A 486 14.98 21.79 24.21
CA ALA A 486 15.95 21.38 25.21
C ALA A 486 15.87 19.87 25.49
N SER A 487 14.66 19.32 25.59
CA SER A 487 14.45 17.87 25.71
C SER A 487 15.10 17.13 24.52
N GLN A 488 14.86 17.59 23.29
CA GLN A 488 15.46 16.99 22.08
C GLN A 488 16.98 17.10 22.06
N VAL A 489 17.51 18.29 22.33
CA VAL A 489 18.96 18.59 22.32
C VAL A 489 19.70 17.76 23.36
N LEU A 490 19.23 17.76 24.61
CA LEU A 490 19.91 17.06 25.70
C LEU A 490 19.90 15.55 25.47
N ASN A 491 18.78 14.96 25.06
CA ASN A 491 18.74 13.52 24.76
C ASN A 491 19.61 13.15 23.56
N THR A 492 19.61 13.96 22.49
CA THR A 492 20.43 13.70 21.30
C THR A 492 21.91 13.72 21.64
N TYR A 493 22.36 14.70 22.43
CA TYR A 493 23.76 14.79 22.85
C TYR A 493 24.14 13.70 23.86
N TYR A 494 23.24 13.38 24.78
CA TYR A 494 23.43 12.29 25.73
C TYR A 494 23.59 10.95 25.02
N PHE A 495 22.74 10.65 24.03
CA PHE A 495 22.88 9.45 23.20
C PHE A 495 24.22 9.44 22.45
N ALA A 496 24.61 10.54 21.80
CA ALA A 496 25.90 10.62 21.10
C ALA A 496 27.09 10.35 22.04
N SER A 497 27.01 10.82 23.29
CA SER A 497 28.03 10.59 24.31
C SER A 497 28.18 9.13 24.74
N GLN A 498 27.21 8.26 24.43
CA GLN A 498 27.21 6.84 24.76
C GLN A 498 27.78 5.96 23.63
N LEU A 499 28.17 6.51 22.48
CA LEU A 499 28.57 5.74 21.29
C LEU A 499 29.98 5.11 21.36
N GLN A 500 30.86 5.58 22.25
CA GLN A 500 32.20 5.03 22.54
C GLN A 500 32.94 4.39 21.34
N GLU A 501 33.27 5.22 20.35
CA GLU A 501 34.04 4.90 19.12
C GLU A 501 33.32 4.02 18.06
N ASP A 502 32.13 3.50 18.35
CA ASP A 502 31.35 2.75 17.36
C ASP A 502 30.70 3.72 16.35
N ASP A 503 30.97 3.55 15.06
CA ASP A 503 30.09 4.12 14.04
C ASP A 503 28.70 3.48 14.23
N PRO A 504 27.64 4.27 14.46
CA PRO A 504 26.29 3.74 14.68
C PRO A 504 25.78 2.87 13.52
N MET A 505 26.44 2.93 12.35
CA MET A 505 26.17 2.12 11.17
C MET A 505 27.06 0.87 11.02
N LEU A 506 28.24 0.83 11.66
CA LEU A 506 29.11 -0.34 11.60
C LEU A 506 28.65 -1.35 12.65
N LEU A 507 28.13 -2.47 12.15
CA LEU A 507 28.03 -3.70 12.92
C LEU A 507 29.40 -3.98 13.53
N PRO A 508 29.53 -4.16 14.85
CA PRO A 508 30.75 -4.75 15.39
C PRO A 508 30.90 -6.11 14.71
N ASP A 509 32.02 -6.34 14.04
CA ASP A 509 32.21 -7.42 13.06
C ASP A 509 31.97 -8.84 13.64
N ASP A 510 31.86 -8.99 14.96
CA ASP A 510 31.53 -10.24 15.65
C ASP A 510 30.83 -9.97 17.01
N LEU A 511 29.53 -9.59 17.01
CA LEU A 511 28.75 -9.59 18.27
C LEU A 511 28.39 -11.03 18.66
N ASP A 512 29.31 -11.69 19.35
CA ASP A 512 29.04 -12.96 20.04
C ASP A 512 28.04 -12.74 21.18
N LEU A 513 27.06 -13.63 21.31
CA LEU A 513 25.99 -13.58 22.31
C LEU A 513 26.55 -13.42 23.73
N ASP A 514 27.64 -14.12 24.03
CA ASP A 514 28.29 -14.07 25.34
C ASP A 514 29.00 -12.72 25.57
N ALA A 515 29.67 -12.18 24.54
CA ALA A 515 30.33 -10.88 24.62
C ALA A 515 29.33 -9.72 24.78
N VAL A 516 28.17 -9.78 24.12
CA VAL A 516 27.10 -8.78 24.28
C VAL A 516 26.43 -8.88 25.64
N GLY A 517 26.24 -10.10 26.15
CA GLY A 517 25.60 -10.35 27.43
C GLY A 517 26.37 -9.75 28.61
N ASP A 518 27.70 -9.72 28.52
CA ASP A 518 28.58 -9.17 29.55
C ASP A 518 28.85 -7.66 29.39
N ASP A 519 28.52 -7.06 28.25
CA ASP A 519 28.74 -5.64 27.98
C ASP A 519 27.58 -4.77 28.53
N PRO A 520 27.83 -3.90 29.54
CA PRO A 520 26.80 -3.05 30.14
C PRO A 520 26.22 -2.00 29.19
N ARG A 521 26.80 -1.81 27.99
CA ARG A 521 26.30 -0.88 26.96
C ARG A 521 25.08 -1.43 26.23
N PHE A 522 24.87 -2.74 26.22
CA PHE A 522 23.81 -3.38 25.45
C PHE A 522 22.79 -4.10 26.34
N ALA A 523 21.56 -4.20 25.84
CA ALA A 523 20.52 -5.04 26.39
C ALA A 523 20.04 -6.01 25.32
N ILE A 524 19.76 -7.24 25.72
CA ILE A 524 19.32 -8.33 24.85
C ILE A 524 17.81 -8.55 25.02
N THR A 525 17.11 -8.80 23.91
CA THR A 525 15.67 -9.08 23.90
C THR A 525 15.30 -10.02 22.77
N ASP A 526 14.13 -10.66 22.91
CA ASP A 526 13.57 -11.53 21.88
C ASP A 526 12.80 -10.72 20.84
N MET A 527 13.10 -11.00 19.58
CA MET A 527 12.45 -10.42 18.41
C MET A 527 11.68 -11.50 17.65
N ARG A 528 10.43 -11.20 17.30
CA ARG A 528 9.66 -12.01 16.37
C ARG A 528 9.88 -11.45 14.97
N GLY A 529 10.76 -12.08 14.21
CA GLY A 529 11.28 -11.51 12.97
C GLY A 529 11.98 -12.48 12.04
N GLY A 530 12.49 -11.96 10.94
CA GLY A 530 13.27 -12.70 9.95
C GLY A 530 14.49 -11.89 9.52
N GLU A 531 15.40 -12.55 8.83
CA GLU A 531 16.51 -11.89 8.14
C GLU A 531 15.97 -10.99 7.01
N TYR A 532 16.49 -9.77 6.92
CA TYR A 532 16.19 -8.86 5.82
C TYR A 532 16.66 -9.48 4.51
N HIS A 533 15.70 -9.81 3.65
CA HIS A 533 15.94 -10.42 2.34
C HIS A 533 14.89 -9.87 1.39
N ALA A 534 15.10 -8.61 0.99
CA ALA A 534 14.16 -7.90 0.13
C ALA A 534 14.18 -8.52 -1.27
N ARG A 535 13.08 -9.18 -1.65
CA ARG A 535 12.93 -9.81 -2.97
C ARG A 535 11.49 -9.79 -3.46
N TYR A 536 11.33 -9.91 -4.77
CA TYR A 536 10.04 -10.30 -5.37
C TYR A 536 9.94 -11.82 -5.37
N ALA A 537 8.91 -12.34 -4.72
CA ALA A 537 8.61 -13.77 -4.70
C ALA A 537 7.27 -14.03 -5.35
N THR A 538 7.08 -15.25 -5.87
CA THR A 538 5.78 -15.60 -6.45
C THR A 538 4.83 -16.14 -5.39
N ASN A 539 3.59 -15.66 -5.40
CA ASN A 539 2.53 -16.22 -4.57
C ASN A 539 2.05 -17.53 -5.19
N LYS A 540 2.41 -18.65 -4.55
CA LYS A 540 2.13 -20.01 -5.06
C LYS A 540 0.64 -20.30 -5.22
N LEU A 541 -0.22 -19.67 -4.40
CA LEU A 541 -1.67 -19.82 -4.53
C LEU A 541 -2.17 -19.16 -5.83
N TRP A 542 -1.74 -17.93 -6.11
CA TRP A 542 -2.15 -17.22 -7.31
C TRP A 542 -1.55 -17.83 -8.59
N ILE A 543 -0.32 -18.32 -8.53
CA ILE A 543 0.27 -19.12 -9.61
C ILE A 543 -0.60 -20.34 -9.94
N ALA A 544 -1.08 -21.06 -8.91
CA ALA A 544 -1.96 -22.21 -9.12
C ALA A 544 -3.30 -21.81 -9.72
N VAL A 545 -3.91 -20.71 -9.26
CA VAL A 545 -5.17 -20.20 -9.81
C VAL A 545 -5.00 -19.77 -11.28
N ASP A 546 -3.91 -19.08 -11.65
CA ASP A 546 -3.65 -18.73 -13.05
C ASP A 546 -3.48 -19.99 -13.90
N PHE A 547 -2.68 -20.95 -13.44
CA PHE A 547 -2.46 -22.20 -14.18
C PHE A 547 -3.76 -22.99 -14.44
N ILE A 548 -4.64 -23.09 -13.43
CA ILE A 548 -5.95 -23.73 -13.58
C ILE A 548 -6.81 -22.93 -14.58
N SER A 549 -6.81 -21.61 -14.46
CA SER A 549 -7.56 -20.72 -15.36
C SER A 549 -7.13 -20.89 -16.83
N GLN A 550 -5.82 -20.92 -17.10
CA GLN A 550 -5.30 -21.18 -18.45
C GLN A 550 -5.66 -22.57 -18.95
N THR A 551 -5.65 -23.58 -18.07
CA THR A 551 -6.02 -24.96 -18.44
C THR A 551 -7.48 -25.06 -18.85
N VAL A 552 -8.38 -24.41 -18.10
CA VAL A 552 -9.80 -24.32 -18.43
C VAL A 552 -10.02 -23.62 -19.76
N LEU A 553 -9.32 -22.51 -19.99
CA LEU A 553 -9.42 -21.72 -21.22
C LEU A 553 -8.89 -22.48 -22.43
N PHE A 554 -7.77 -23.18 -22.28
CA PHE A 554 -7.21 -24.05 -23.30
C PHE A 554 -8.16 -25.20 -23.67
N GLY A 555 -8.75 -25.85 -22.67
CA GLY A 555 -9.78 -26.87 -22.88
C GLY A 555 -10.99 -26.34 -23.65
N ALA A 556 -11.47 -25.13 -23.31
CA ALA A 556 -12.56 -24.48 -24.02
C ALA A 556 -12.19 -24.15 -25.48
N ALA A 557 -10.96 -23.69 -25.74
CA ALA A 557 -10.47 -23.41 -27.10
C ALA A 557 -10.38 -24.68 -27.96
N ILE A 558 -9.81 -25.77 -27.43
CA ILE A 558 -9.76 -27.07 -28.12
C ILE A 558 -11.18 -27.59 -28.38
N ALA A 559 -12.05 -27.53 -27.39
CA ALA A 559 -13.43 -27.96 -27.53
C ALA A 559 -14.15 -27.13 -28.61
N ALA A 560 -13.96 -25.81 -28.63
CA ALA A 560 -14.52 -24.94 -29.66
C ALA A 560 -14.04 -25.32 -31.06
N PHE A 561 -12.74 -25.59 -31.23
CA PHE A 561 -12.17 -26.02 -32.51
C PHE A 561 -12.74 -27.36 -32.97
N TRP A 562 -12.76 -28.35 -32.06
CA TRP A 562 -13.33 -29.66 -32.32
C TRP A 562 -14.81 -29.58 -32.67
N LEU A 563 -15.60 -28.80 -31.93
CA LEU A 563 -17.03 -28.61 -32.19
C LEU A 563 -17.27 -28.04 -33.59
N ARG A 564 -16.51 -27.03 -34.02
CA ARG A 564 -16.64 -26.48 -35.38
C ARG A 564 -16.40 -27.54 -36.45
N LYS A 565 -15.36 -28.36 -36.30
CA LYS A 565 -15.06 -29.43 -37.27
C LYS A 565 -16.09 -30.56 -37.29
N ASN A 566 -16.92 -30.66 -36.26
CA ASN A 566 -17.98 -31.66 -36.13
C ASN A 566 -19.39 -31.08 -36.28
N THR A 567 -19.52 -29.85 -36.81
CA THR A 567 -20.80 -29.18 -37.04
C THR A 567 -20.90 -28.75 -38.49
N ILE A 568 -21.98 -29.16 -39.15
CA ILE A 568 -22.29 -28.84 -40.55
C ILE A 568 -23.32 -27.70 -40.61
N ALA A 569 -24.17 -27.58 -39.58
CA ALA A 569 -25.22 -26.58 -39.54
C ALA A 569 -24.65 -25.15 -39.70
N PRO A 570 -25.28 -24.29 -40.53
CA PRO A 570 -24.88 -22.89 -40.63
C PRO A 570 -25.18 -22.15 -39.33
N ASP A 571 -24.39 -21.12 -39.01
CA ASP A 571 -24.61 -20.29 -37.82
C ASP A 571 -25.83 -19.38 -38.01
N ILE A 572 -27.01 -19.92 -37.71
CA ILE A 572 -28.32 -19.25 -37.78
C ILE A 572 -28.83 -18.83 -36.39
N PHE A 573 -28.04 -19.02 -35.34
CA PHE A 573 -28.51 -18.88 -33.96
C PHE A 573 -28.38 -17.47 -33.38
N GLY A 574 -29.55 -16.89 -33.09
CA GLY A 574 -29.74 -15.94 -31.99
C GLY A 574 -30.42 -16.64 -30.80
N TYR A 575 -31.51 -16.07 -30.29
CA TYR A 575 -32.38 -16.75 -29.34
C TYR A 575 -33.17 -17.87 -30.04
N VAL A 576 -33.05 -19.11 -29.58
CA VAL A 576 -33.72 -20.29 -30.17
C VAL A 576 -35.24 -20.16 -30.04
N SER A 577 -35.70 -19.57 -28.95
CA SER A 577 -37.11 -19.22 -28.74
C SER A 577 -37.69 -18.38 -29.89
N SER A 578 -36.90 -17.49 -30.51
CA SER A 578 -37.33 -16.69 -31.66
C SER A 578 -37.52 -17.55 -32.91
N LEU A 579 -36.67 -18.56 -33.13
CA LEU A 579 -36.78 -19.49 -34.27
C LEU A 579 -37.96 -20.47 -34.14
N THR A 580 -38.63 -20.50 -32.99
CA THR A 580 -39.89 -21.23 -32.79
C THR A 580 -41.13 -20.38 -33.05
N ARG A 581 -40.99 -19.08 -33.30
CA ARG A 581 -42.11 -18.19 -33.57
C ARG A 581 -42.53 -18.35 -35.02
N ASP A 582 -43.82 -18.64 -35.22
CA ASP A 582 -44.44 -18.84 -36.53
C ASP A 582 -43.72 -19.89 -37.41
N ASN A 583 -43.03 -20.84 -36.77
CA ASN A 583 -42.29 -21.89 -37.45
C ASN A 583 -43.23 -23.05 -37.79
N PRO A 584 -43.51 -23.33 -39.08
CA PRO A 584 -44.46 -24.37 -39.49
C PRO A 584 -43.95 -25.78 -39.21
N HIS A 585 -42.68 -25.93 -38.85
CA HIS A 585 -42.02 -27.20 -38.54
C HIS A 585 -42.10 -27.61 -37.05
N ILE A 586 -42.67 -26.75 -36.19
CA ILE A 586 -42.85 -27.01 -34.76
C ILE A 586 -44.33 -26.76 -34.41
N ASN A 587 -45.05 -27.82 -34.03
CA ASN A 587 -46.46 -27.70 -33.67
C ASN A 587 -46.60 -27.05 -32.28
N LEU A 588 -46.85 -25.75 -32.25
CA LEU A 588 -47.09 -24.97 -31.04
C LEU A 588 -48.53 -24.42 -31.05
N PRO A 589 -49.17 -24.22 -29.88
CA PRO A 589 -50.49 -23.61 -29.79
C PRO A 589 -50.46 -22.15 -30.29
N ASP A 590 -51.57 -21.70 -30.86
CA ASP A 590 -51.72 -20.34 -31.37
C ASP A 590 -51.55 -19.29 -30.26
N GLY A 591 -50.91 -18.16 -30.60
CA GLY A 591 -50.64 -17.04 -29.69
C GLY A 591 -49.21 -16.99 -29.15
N GLY A 592 -49.02 -16.34 -27.99
CA GLY A 592 -47.70 -16.16 -27.38
C GLY A 592 -46.72 -15.28 -28.16
N THR A 593 -47.23 -14.45 -29.08
CA THR A 593 -46.44 -13.49 -29.87
C THR A 593 -45.89 -12.35 -29.02
N THR A 594 -46.56 -12.01 -27.92
CA THR A 594 -46.13 -11.01 -26.93
C THR A 594 -45.05 -11.51 -25.94
N LEU A 595 -44.80 -12.82 -25.89
CA LEU A 595 -43.84 -13.39 -24.95
C LEU A 595 -42.40 -13.05 -25.33
N GLY A 596 -41.61 -12.60 -24.35
CA GLY A 596 -40.17 -12.43 -24.50
C GLY A 596 -39.45 -13.78 -24.69
N GLY A 597 -38.21 -13.76 -25.20
CA GLY A 597 -37.47 -14.98 -25.54
C GLY A 597 -37.30 -15.96 -24.37
N LEU A 598 -36.86 -15.46 -23.20
CA LEU A 598 -36.71 -16.27 -21.99
C LEU A 598 -38.04 -16.84 -21.47
N GLU A 599 -39.14 -16.08 -21.54
CA GLU A 599 -40.46 -16.55 -21.10
C GLU A 599 -40.99 -17.64 -22.01
N ARG A 600 -40.84 -17.45 -23.33
CA ARG A 600 -41.22 -18.45 -24.34
C ARG A 600 -40.37 -19.71 -24.20
N ALA A 601 -39.06 -19.59 -23.99
CA ALA A 601 -38.17 -20.73 -23.76
C ALA A 601 -38.54 -21.54 -22.50
N ARG A 602 -39.04 -20.90 -21.43
CA ARG A 602 -39.55 -21.61 -20.24
C ARG A 602 -40.79 -22.45 -20.56
N LEU A 603 -41.73 -21.92 -21.32
CA LEU A 603 -42.92 -22.66 -21.75
C LEU A 603 -42.56 -23.82 -22.68
N LEU A 604 -41.54 -23.63 -23.53
CA LEU A 604 -41.03 -24.64 -24.46
C LEU A 604 -39.95 -25.55 -23.87
N ARG A 605 -39.78 -25.58 -22.54
CA ARG A 605 -38.63 -26.24 -21.89
C ARG A 605 -38.47 -27.72 -22.24
N ASN A 606 -39.57 -28.42 -22.48
CA ASN A 606 -39.58 -29.85 -22.78
C ASN A 606 -39.69 -30.16 -24.29
N VAL A 607 -39.69 -29.12 -25.14
CA VAL A 607 -39.71 -29.31 -26.60
C VAL A 607 -38.29 -29.58 -27.07
N LYS A 608 -38.08 -30.74 -27.69
CA LYS A 608 -36.82 -31.12 -28.31
C LYS A 608 -36.82 -30.76 -29.79
N VAL A 609 -35.82 -29.98 -30.20
CA VAL A 609 -35.69 -29.46 -31.54
C VAL A 609 -34.34 -29.83 -32.14
N ARG A 610 -34.27 -29.92 -33.46
CA ARG A 610 -33.02 -30.12 -34.18
C ARG A 610 -32.95 -29.27 -35.46
N ILE A 611 -31.75 -28.89 -35.86
CA ILE A 611 -31.52 -28.35 -37.21
C ILE A 611 -31.40 -29.55 -38.15
N ALA A 612 -32.25 -29.60 -39.18
CA ALA A 612 -32.37 -30.72 -40.08
C ALA A 612 -32.71 -30.25 -41.50
N ASP A 613 -32.59 -31.17 -42.45
CA ASP A 613 -33.13 -31.00 -43.80
C ASP A 613 -34.64 -31.29 -43.78
N VAL A 614 -35.45 -30.27 -44.06
CA VAL A 614 -36.91 -30.38 -44.09
C VAL A 614 -37.45 -30.82 -45.45
N SER A 615 -36.59 -30.84 -46.48
CA SER A 615 -36.90 -31.28 -47.85
C SER A 615 -36.30 -32.66 -48.13
N ARG A 616 -37.00 -33.70 -47.65
CA ARG A 616 -36.52 -35.09 -47.65
C ARG A 616 -36.28 -35.66 -49.06
N ASP A 617 -37.27 -35.52 -49.93
CA ASP A 617 -37.26 -36.13 -51.27
C ASP A 617 -36.74 -35.18 -52.36
N GLY A 618 -36.39 -33.95 -52.00
CA GLY A 618 -35.83 -32.97 -52.92
C GLY A 618 -34.36 -33.23 -53.24
N GLN A 619 -33.99 -33.08 -54.52
CA GLN A 619 -32.57 -33.05 -54.93
C GLN A 619 -31.80 -31.88 -54.29
N VAL A 620 -32.52 -30.82 -53.90
CA VAL A 620 -32.02 -29.68 -53.12
C VAL A 620 -32.66 -29.72 -51.73
N GLY A 621 -31.83 -29.68 -50.69
CA GLY A 621 -32.27 -29.66 -49.29
C GLY A 621 -32.70 -28.27 -48.83
N HIS A 622 -33.45 -28.20 -47.73
CA HIS A 622 -33.84 -26.93 -47.10
C HIS A 622 -33.54 -26.99 -45.60
N VAL A 623 -32.73 -26.05 -45.10
CA VAL A 623 -32.29 -26.04 -43.69
C VAL A 623 -33.36 -25.41 -42.81
N GLY A 624 -33.86 -26.15 -41.82
CA GLY A 624 -34.87 -25.64 -40.89
C GLY A 624 -34.74 -26.20 -39.48
N LEU A 625 -35.27 -25.45 -38.51
CA LEU A 625 -35.43 -25.93 -37.13
C LEU A 625 -36.73 -26.73 -37.03
N VAL A 626 -36.63 -28.01 -36.71
CA VAL A 626 -37.78 -28.92 -36.61
C VAL A 626 -37.93 -29.50 -35.22
N ALA A 627 -39.17 -29.82 -34.82
CA ALA A 627 -39.40 -30.66 -33.66
C ALA A 627 -38.87 -32.09 -33.94
N GLU A 628 -38.25 -32.74 -32.96
CA GLU A 628 -37.69 -34.08 -33.15
C GLU A 628 -38.75 -35.14 -33.49
N THR A 629 -39.99 -34.92 -33.05
CA THR A 629 -41.15 -35.77 -33.39
C THR A 629 -41.52 -35.71 -34.88
N ARG A 630 -41.04 -34.70 -35.62
CA ARG A 630 -41.27 -34.56 -37.04
C ARG A 630 -40.19 -35.29 -37.83
N GLN A 631 -40.67 -36.02 -38.82
CA GLN A 631 -39.88 -36.73 -39.80
C GLN A 631 -39.08 -35.73 -40.67
N ALA A 632 -37.76 -35.64 -40.43
CA ALA A 632 -36.78 -34.84 -41.18
C ALA A 632 -35.43 -35.59 -41.24
N ASP A 633 -34.55 -35.22 -42.17
CA ASP A 633 -33.27 -35.92 -42.38
C ASP A 633 -32.10 -35.11 -41.80
N PHE A 634 -31.00 -35.78 -41.44
CA PHE A 634 -29.81 -35.07 -40.96
C PHE A 634 -29.16 -34.27 -42.08
N LEU A 635 -28.51 -33.17 -41.72
CA LEU A 635 -27.71 -32.40 -42.67
C LEU A 635 -26.55 -33.25 -43.20
N SER A 636 -26.23 -33.09 -44.49
CA SER A 636 -25.16 -33.81 -45.17
C SER A 636 -24.25 -32.83 -45.88
N ALA A 637 -22.93 -32.98 -45.69
CA ALA A 637 -21.93 -32.19 -46.39
C ALA A 637 -21.90 -32.43 -47.91
N GLN A 638 -22.48 -33.54 -48.38
CA GLN A 638 -22.51 -33.91 -49.81
C GLN A 638 -23.78 -33.39 -50.53
N LYS A 639 -24.79 -32.91 -49.78
CA LYS A 639 -26.04 -32.38 -50.34
C LYS A 639 -25.93 -30.85 -50.50
N VAL A 640 -26.59 -30.31 -51.52
CA VAL A 640 -26.70 -28.85 -51.74
C VAL A 640 -28.04 -28.33 -51.22
N TYR A 641 -28.03 -27.10 -50.70
CA TYR A 641 -29.16 -26.49 -50.01
C TYR A 641 -29.51 -25.13 -50.61
N ALA A 642 -30.79 -24.77 -50.57
CA ALA A 642 -31.33 -23.48 -51.02
C ALA A 642 -32.35 -22.91 -50.03
#